data_AF-A0A2D4Y9K2-F1
#
_entry.id   AF-A0A2D4Y9K2-F1
#
_cell.length_a   1.000
_cell.length_b   1.000
_cell.length_c   1.000
_cell.angle_alpha   90.00
_cell.angle_beta   90.00
_cell.angle_gamma   90.00
#
_symmetry.space_group_name_H-M   'P 1'
#
loop_
_entity.id
_entity.type
_entity.pdbx_description
1 polymer ?
#
loop_
_entity_poly.entity_id
_entity_poly.type
_entity_poly.pdbx_seq_one_letter_code
_entity_poly.pdbx_strand_id
1 'polypeptide(L)'
;MNIKPTNITSLDKNILLTRVTIDNQAYFKISNSDKMRPFFMSIVSDSNHWMFISSNGGVTAGRKNAEYALFPYYSDDKITESAEITGAKSIFQVTKNRKKYIWEPFSIRFQYEYSTQRNVYKSVYGNAIIFEEENLDLGLTYRYEWCSSNAYGFVKKSTLVNNSNQSVEIELVDGIQNVMPFGVSSALQNASSNLVDAYKRTELEKETGVGIFALSAIIVDKAEPSEALKANISWSLGIDNPTYLLSSLQLDTFRKFGKVTQETDVKAEKGAYFINATIQLDSKDSKDWIIVANVNQDASDIVAISKQIKTDDQLLSKVEANIQLGTENLIKLNASSDGLQLTSDNFRDTRHFSNTLFNIMRGGIFDDGYTIEKWDFENYLKKANKDVYRKCEHLLQDLPETFSLQTIRKFANWNEDKDFKRLALEYLPLKFSRRHGDPSRPWNKFSINTRSEVDGSKILDYEGNWRDIFQNWEALAVSYPEYIENMIQKFLNATTFDGYNPYRVTKDGFDWETIEPDDPWSYIGYWGDHQIIYLLKFLEFLEDYNPGKLERFFSQDIFVYANVPYKIKEYQDILKNPKDTIEFDEDSDKEIRLKRDKIGADGALLQYSNGTVVRANFLEKILATTLAKLSNFIPEGGIWMNTQRPEWNDANNALVGNGVSMVTLYYLRRFLKFFEDVFENATVDKVEVSSEIAEFFNAVKSAFQQNESILSGSIDDAKRKQILDLLGIAGSNYREHIYHNSFSGNKTEITLSDVLDFTRSAIKHLEHSIRANRRHDNLYHAYNLMTVDGDKVSISYLDEMLEGQVAVLSSGYLSSKESLAVLDGLKQSKLFREDQYSYVLYPYKNLKGFMDRNTIPSNAVNDSKLLKALVSDGNTQILKKDSNGDYHFNGNFKNANDVKQALENLNAPAYIELAKTEESKVLQIFEDVFNHKAFTGRSGTFYGYEGLGSIYWHMVSKLQLAVMEVCQKAIADNESPEVIGRLLEHYYEINEGIGVHKSPELYGAFPTDPYSHTPAGKGAQQPGMTGQVKEDILSRFGELGVFMKEGLLIFNPCMLRKDEFLDEAQTFNYINVNGDESVLKVEKNQLVFTYCQVPVVYAISNEYKTNVLFNDGSQQTFDQMGLDKETSEKVFSRSGDIECITVHVKEAFLK
;
A
#
# COMPACT_ATOMS: atom_id res chain seq x y z
N MET A 1 -4.79 -50.36 -36.17
CA MET A 1 -5.53 -49.59 -37.20
C MET A 1 -4.90 -48.21 -37.28
N ASN A 2 -4.54 -47.79 -38.49
CA ASN A 2 -3.74 -46.60 -38.78
C ASN A 2 -4.39 -45.32 -38.28
N ILE A 3 -3.76 -44.65 -37.31
CA ILE A 3 -4.06 -43.27 -36.93
C ILE A 3 -3.39 -42.37 -37.96
N LYS A 4 -4.21 -41.78 -38.86
CA LYS A 4 -3.76 -40.66 -39.69
C LYS A 4 -3.61 -39.43 -38.79
N PRO A 5 -2.51 -38.69 -38.87
CA PRO A 5 -2.44 -37.36 -38.26
C PRO A 5 -3.33 -36.43 -39.07
N THR A 6 -4.45 -35.99 -38.49
CA THR A 6 -5.22 -34.86 -39.01
C THR A 6 -4.38 -33.60 -38.85
N ASN A 7 -4.17 -32.89 -39.96
CA ASN A 7 -3.56 -31.57 -40.01
C ASN A 7 -4.24 -30.64 -39.00
N ILE A 8 -3.56 -30.36 -37.89
CA ILE A 8 -3.90 -29.25 -37.00
C ILE A 8 -3.48 -27.99 -37.75
N THR A 9 -4.42 -27.35 -38.45
CA THR A 9 -4.28 -25.95 -38.84
C THR A 9 -3.96 -25.16 -37.59
N SER A 10 -2.82 -24.45 -37.57
CA SER A 10 -2.39 -23.61 -36.47
C SER A 10 -3.40 -22.48 -36.27
N LEU A 11 -4.39 -22.72 -35.40
CA LEU A 11 -5.16 -21.66 -34.77
C LEU A 11 -4.16 -20.76 -34.05
N ASP A 12 -4.26 -19.46 -34.27
CA ASP A 12 -3.33 -18.48 -33.73
C ASP A 12 -3.46 -18.46 -32.19
N LYS A 13 -2.45 -19.02 -31.50
CA LYS A 13 -2.46 -19.34 -30.06
C LYS A 13 -1.88 -18.21 -29.21
N ASN A 14 -1.95 -16.97 -29.68
CA ASN A 14 -1.30 -15.85 -29.03
C ASN A 14 -2.07 -15.39 -27.78
N ILE A 15 -1.34 -14.93 -26.77
CA ILE A 15 -1.90 -14.28 -25.58
C ILE A 15 -2.05 -12.80 -25.91
N LEU A 16 -3.29 -12.34 -26.07
CA LEU A 16 -3.62 -10.97 -26.46
C LEU A 16 -4.50 -10.31 -25.40
N LEU A 17 -4.27 -9.02 -25.17
CA LEU A 17 -5.13 -8.16 -24.39
C LEU A 17 -6.03 -7.37 -25.33
N THR A 18 -7.34 -7.52 -25.22
CA THR A 18 -8.30 -6.78 -26.05
C THR A 18 -9.44 -6.23 -25.20
N ARG A 19 -9.86 -5.00 -25.46
CA ARG A 19 -11.09 -4.46 -24.88
C ARG A 19 -12.31 -5.02 -25.62
N VAL A 20 -13.31 -5.48 -24.87
CA VAL A 20 -14.55 -6.03 -25.41
C VAL A 20 -15.74 -5.53 -24.59
N THR A 21 -16.94 -5.61 -25.18
CA THR A 21 -18.20 -5.31 -24.48
C THR A 21 -19.00 -6.59 -24.32
N ILE A 22 -19.39 -6.91 -23.09
CA ILE A 22 -20.24 -8.05 -22.72
C ILE A 22 -21.39 -7.48 -21.90
N ASP A 23 -22.63 -7.77 -22.30
CA ASP A 23 -23.85 -7.29 -21.62
C ASP A 23 -23.84 -5.77 -21.33
N ASN A 24 -23.45 -4.98 -22.34
CA ASN A 24 -23.29 -3.52 -22.27
C ASN A 24 -22.23 -3.00 -21.26
N GLN A 25 -21.39 -3.88 -20.74
CA GLN A 25 -20.28 -3.52 -19.85
C GLN A 25 -18.93 -3.75 -20.54
N ALA A 26 -17.97 -2.86 -20.27
CA ALA A 26 -16.63 -2.95 -20.84
C ALA A 26 -15.72 -3.86 -20.00
N TYR A 27 -15.00 -4.74 -20.69
CA TYR A 27 -14.04 -5.68 -20.11
C TYR A 27 -12.71 -5.63 -20.87
N PHE A 28 -11.62 -5.95 -20.19
CA PHE A 28 -10.42 -6.45 -20.84
C PHE A 28 -10.43 -7.97 -20.87
N LYS A 29 -10.17 -8.54 -22.05
CA LYS A 29 -10.01 -9.98 -22.30
C LYS A 29 -8.53 -10.31 -22.43
N ILE A 30 -8.06 -11.28 -21.66
CA ILE A 30 -6.81 -12.01 -21.94
C ILE A 30 -7.18 -13.32 -22.64
N SER A 31 -6.77 -13.47 -23.91
CA SER A 31 -6.97 -14.72 -24.64
C SER A 31 -5.95 -15.79 -24.25
N ASN A 32 -6.35 -17.06 -24.28
CA ASN A 32 -5.48 -18.20 -23.99
C ASN A 32 -4.78 -18.08 -22.61
N SER A 33 -5.51 -17.62 -21.60
CA SER A 33 -4.97 -17.30 -20.27
C SER A 33 -4.35 -18.51 -19.57
N ASP A 34 -4.74 -19.73 -19.95
CA ASP A 34 -4.18 -20.99 -19.46
C ASP A 34 -2.73 -21.26 -19.93
N LYS A 35 -2.25 -20.50 -20.93
CA LYS A 35 -0.85 -20.54 -21.38
C LYS A 35 0.08 -19.69 -20.51
N MET A 36 -0.48 -18.79 -19.71
CA MET A 36 0.26 -18.06 -18.70
C MET A 36 0.38 -18.91 -17.43
N ARG A 37 1.45 -18.70 -16.67
CA ARG A 37 1.45 -19.13 -15.26
C ARG A 37 0.25 -18.46 -14.57
N PRO A 38 -0.54 -19.19 -13.74
CA PRO A 38 -1.63 -18.57 -13.01
C PRO A 38 -1.15 -17.37 -12.18
N PHE A 39 -1.92 -16.29 -12.24
CA PHE A 39 -1.63 -15.03 -11.55
C PHE A 39 -2.81 -14.62 -10.68
N PHE A 40 -2.53 -13.83 -9.64
CA PHE A 40 -3.46 -13.59 -8.54
C PHE A 40 -4.06 -12.19 -8.59
N MET A 41 -5.37 -12.06 -8.38
CA MET A 41 -6.13 -10.82 -8.52
C MET A 41 -6.92 -10.50 -7.26
N SER A 42 -7.17 -9.20 -7.03
CA SER A 42 -8.15 -8.71 -6.06
C SER A 42 -9.35 -8.15 -6.81
N ILE A 43 -10.55 -8.69 -6.57
CA ILE A 43 -11.79 -8.16 -7.14
C ILE A 43 -12.39 -7.19 -6.13
N VAL A 44 -12.61 -5.94 -6.57
CA VAL A 44 -13.01 -4.82 -5.70
C VAL A 44 -14.53 -4.74 -5.55
N SER A 45 -15.00 -4.06 -4.51
CA SER A 45 -16.42 -3.81 -4.25
C SER A 45 -16.60 -2.43 -3.62
N ASP A 46 -17.75 -1.79 -3.84
CA ASP A 46 -18.15 -0.56 -3.15
C ASP A 46 -18.47 -0.79 -1.66
N SER A 47 -18.82 -2.03 -1.32
CA SER A 47 -19.21 -2.45 0.02
C SER A 47 -18.06 -3.17 0.74
N ASN A 48 -18.37 -4.15 1.58
CA ASN A 48 -17.41 -4.87 2.41
C ASN A 48 -17.00 -6.25 1.86
N HIS A 49 -17.26 -6.54 0.58
CA HIS A 49 -16.79 -7.79 -0.03
C HIS A 49 -15.28 -7.77 -0.21
N TRP A 50 -14.66 -8.93 -0.02
CA TRP A 50 -13.30 -9.20 -0.46
C TRP A 50 -13.31 -10.51 -1.26
N MET A 51 -12.64 -10.50 -2.41
CA MET A 51 -12.43 -11.69 -3.22
C MET A 51 -11.03 -11.66 -3.80
N PHE A 52 -10.26 -12.70 -3.50
CA PHE A 52 -8.92 -12.90 -4.01
C PHE A 52 -8.91 -14.18 -4.83
N ILE A 53 -8.62 -14.04 -6.12
CA ILE A 53 -8.86 -15.08 -7.11
C ILE A 53 -7.71 -15.20 -8.09
N SER A 54 -7.31 -16.44 -8.38
CA SER A 54 -6.28 -16.76 -9.36
C SER A 54 -6.89 -16.86 -10.77
N SER A 55 -6.10 -16.62 -11.81
CA SER A 55 -6.55 -16.71 -13.22
C SER A 55 -6.92 -18.12 -13.66
N ASN A 56 -6.68 -19.15 -12.82
CA ASN A 56 -7.18 -20.51 -13.00
C ASN A 56 -8.52 -20.79 -12.30
N GLY A 57 -9.11 -19.80 -11.61
CA GLY A 57 -10.38 -19.90 -10.90
C GLY A 57 -10.28 -20.25 -9.41
N GLY A 58 -9.09 -20.59 -8.90
CA GLY A 58 -8.86 -20.81 -7.45
C GLY A 58 -9.15 -19.54 -6.66
N VAL A 59 -9.98 -19.62 -5.61
CA VAL A 59 -10.56 -18.43 -4.97
C VAL A 59 -10.65 -18.56 -3.46
N THR A 60 -10.43 -17.43 -2.78
CA THR A 60 -10.97 -17.16 -1.45
C THR A 60 -11.83 -15.89 -1.51
N ALA A 61 -12.93 -15.86 -0.77
CA ALA A 61 -13.84 -14.72 -0.75
C ALA A 61 -14.61 -14.67 0.57
N GLY A 62 -15.12 -13.49 0.92
CA GLY A 62 -15.95 -13.28 2.11
C GLY A 62 -16.34 -11.81 2.26
N ARG A 63 -16.91 -11.46 3.41
CA ARG A 63 -17.26 -10.06 3.71
C ARG A 63 -16.51 -9.59 4.96
N LYS A 64 -16.23 -8.29 5.06
CA LYS A 64 -15.50 -7.62 6.15
C LYS A 64 -14.06 -8.09 6.34
N ASN A 65 -13.82 -9.32 6.79
CA ASN A 65 -12.49 -9.87 7.05
C ASN A 65 -12.48 -11.41 6.92
N ALA A 66 -11.30 -12.02 7.13
CA ALA A 66 -11.08 -13.46 6.97
C ALA A 66 -11.91 -14.35 7.94
N GLU A 67 -12.50 -13.80 9.00
CA GLU A 67 -13.33 -14.55 9.95
C GLU A 67 -14.77 -14.79 9.43
N TYR A 68 -15.16 -14.09 8.36
CA TYR A 68 -16.43 -14.27 7.65
C TYR A 68 -16.20 -14.72 6.20
N ALA A 69 -15.32 -15.70 6.04
CA ALA A 69 -14.98 -16.28 4.76
C ALA A 69 -16.11 -17.18 4.21
N LEU A 70 -16.40 -17.04 2.91
CA LEU A 70 -17.24 -17.95 2.12
C LEU A 70 -16.43 -19.19 1.68
N PHE A 71 -15.17 -18.97 1.28
CA PHE A 71 -14.21 -20.03 0.94
C PHE A 71 -12.97 -19.88 1.84
N PRO A 72 -12.27 -20.97 2.20
CA PRO A 72 -11.15 -20.89 3.15
C PRO A 72 -10.12 -19.81 2.82
N TYR A 73 -9.68 -19.07 3.83
CA TYR A 73 -8.64 -18.05 3.69
C TYR A 73 -7.25 -18.65 3.93
N TYR A 74 -6.53 -18.91 2.84
CA TYR A 74 -5.15 -19.41 2.83
C TYR A 74 -4.21 -18.42 2.13
N SER A 75 -2.93 -18.75 2.03
CA SER A 75 -1.96 -18.02 1.19
C SER A 75 -2.26 -18.22 -0.30
N ASP A 76 -1.80 -17.28 -1.14
CA ASP A 76 -2.13 -17.21 -2.57
C ASP A 76 -1.68 -18.44 -3.39
N ASP A 77 -0.56 -19.04 -3.01
CA ASP A 77 -0.07 -20.32 -3.54
C ASP A 77 -1.09 -21.45 -3.33
N LYS A 78 -1.53 -21.64 -2.08
CA LYS A 78 -2.52 -22.67 -1.71
C LYS A 78 -3.88 -22.42 -2.35
N ILE A 79 -4.29 -21.15 -2.48
CA ILE A 79 -5.55 -20.80 -3.16
C ILE A 79 -5.46 -21.19 -4.64
N THR A 80 -4.37 -20.84 -5.31
CA THR A 80 -4.13 -21.21 -6.72
C THR A 80 -4.14 -22.73 -6.91
N GLU A 81 -3.54 -23.49 -6.00
CA GLU A 81 -3.52 -24.96 -6.02
C GLU A 81 -4.89 -25.60 -5.74
N SER A 82 -5.81 -24.86 -5.11
CA SER A 82 -7.11 -25.39 -4.65
C SER A 82 -8.23 -25.38 -5.69
N ALA A 83 -8.00 -24.88 -6.91
CA ALA A 83 -9.04 -24.66 -7.94
C ALA A 83 -9.87 -25.92 -8.28
N GLU A 84 -9.31 -27.12 -8.13
CA GLU A 84 -10.04 -28.37 -8.37
C GLU A 84 -11.08 -28.72 -7.30
N ILE A 85 -10.94 -28.17 -6.08
CA ILE A 85 -11.68 -28.58 -4.89
C ILE A 85 -12.35 -27.42 -4.13
N THR A 86 -12.08 -26.17 -4.50
CA THR A 86 -12.64 -24.97 -3.84
C THR A 86 -13.10 -23.98 -4.89
N GLY A 87 -14.26 -23.36 -4.65
CA GLY A 87 -14.82 -22.36 -5.56
C GLY A 87 -15.73 -22.98 -6.62
N ALA A 88 -15.77 -22.37 -7.81
CA ALA A 88 -16.65 -22.76 -8.91
C ALA A 88 -16.28 -24.13 -9.49
N LYS A 89 -17.27 -24.96 -9.80
CA LYS A 89 -17.08 -26.26 -10.45
C LYS A 89 -18.28 -26.61 -11.32
N SER A 90 -17.99 -27.05 -12.56
CA SER A 90 -19.00 -27.32 -13.58
C SER A 90 -18.63 -28.58 -14.37
N ILE A 91 -19.59 -29.50 -14.54
CA ILE A 91 -19.41 -30.77 -15.24
C ILE A 91 -20.62 -30.98 -16.16
N PHE A 92 -20.38 -31.33 -17.42
CA PHE A 92 -21.41 -31.49 -18.44
C PHE A 92 -21.31 -32.88 -19.08
N GLN A 93 -22.37 -33.68 -18.98
CA GLN A 93 -22.56 -34.86 -19.82
C GLN A 93 -23.33 -34.44 -21.08
N VAL A 94 -22.64 -34.37 -22.21
CA VAL A 94 -23.18 -33.86 -23.47
C VAL A 94 -23.55 -35.03 -24.38
N THR A 95 -24.82 -35.14 -24.77
CA THR A 95 -25.27 -36.08 -25.79
C THR A 95 -25.30 -35.39 -27.15
N LYS A 96 -24.35 -35.74 -28.03
CA LYS A 96 -24.26 -35.21 -29.40
C LYS A 96 -24.09 -36.35 -30.40
N ASN A 97 -24.91 -36.37 -31.45
CA ASN A 97 -24.90 -37.43 -32.48
C ASN A 97 -25.02 -38.85 -31.90
N ARG A 98 -25.90 -39.05 -30.91
CA ARG A 98 -26.12 -40.31 -30.17
C ARG A 98 -24.89 -40.85 -29.41
N LYS A 99 -23.87 -40.02 -29.20
CA LYS A 99 -22.72 -40.30 -28.33
C LYS A 99 -22.74 -39.37 -27.13
N LYS A 100 -22.34 -39.90 -25.97
CA LYS A 100 -22.16 -39.13 -24.74
C LYS A 100 -20.69 -38.73 -24.61
N TYR A 101 -20.48 -37.49 -24.18
CA TYR A 101 -19.18 -36.88 -23.91
C TYR A 101 -19.21 -36.30 -22.50
N ILE A 102 -18.07 -36.31 -21.80
CA ILE A 102 -17.93 -35.63 -20.51
C ILE A 102 -17.05 -34.41 -20.73
N TRP A 103 -17.51 -33.23 -20.32
CA TRP A 103 -16.75 -32.00 -20.40
C TRP A 103 -16.78 -31.30 -19.05
N GLU A 104 -15.60 -31.05 -18.47
CA GLU A 104 -15.43 -30.36 -17.19
C GLU A 104 -14.56 -29.13 -17.42
N PRO A 105 -15.14 -27.98 -17.81
CA PRO A 105 -14.36 -26.79 -18.10
C PRO A 105 -13.61 -26.28 -16.87
N PHE A 106 -12.51 -25.59 -17.14
CA PHE A 106 -11.55 -25.05 -16.16
C PHE A 106 -10.78 -26.12 -15.36
N SER A 107 -11.17 -27.39 -15.41
CA SER A 107 -10.46 -28.48 -14.74
C SER A 107 -9.24 -28.98 -15.53
N ILE A 108 -8.29 -29.60 -14.83
CA ILE A 108 -7.18 -30.35 -15.41
C ILE A 108 -7.52 -31.83 -15.68
N ARG A 109 -8.69 -32.32 -15.24
CA ARG A 109 -9.06 -33.75 -15.31
C ARG A 109 -9.15 -34.31 -16.73
N PHE A 110 -9.53 -33.48 -17.70
CA PHE A 110 -9.71 -33.86 -19.11
C PHE A 110 -8.93 -32.94 -20.07
N GLN A 111 -7.83 -32.33 -19.61
CA GLN A 111 -7.09 -31.27 -20.31
C GLN A 111 -6.60 -31.63 -21.73
N TYR A 112 -6.48 -32.92 -22.04
CA TYR A 112 -6.01 -33.41 -23.35
C TYR A 112 -7.07 -34.15 -24.16
N GLU A 113 -8.32 -34.21 -23.68
CA GLU A 113 -9.39 -34.89 -24.39
C GLU A 113 -10.08 -34.00 -25.44
N TYR A 114 -10.00 -32.68 -25.27
CA TYR A 114 -10.65 -31.71 -26.16
C TYR A 114 -9.69 -30.61 -26.60
N SER A 115 -9.94 -30.08 -27.79
CA SER A 115 -9.41 -28.79 -28.22
C SER A 115 -10.18 -27.68 -27.52
N THR A 116 -9.54 -26.97 -26.59
CA THR A 116 -10.18 -25.90 -25.82
C THR A 116 -9.45 -24.57 -25.96
N GLN A 117 -10.19 -23.47 -25.78
CA GLN A 117 -9.66 -22.12 -25.63
C GLN A 117 -10.17 -21.53 -24.31
N ARG A 118 -9.26 -21.07 -23.45
CA ARG A 118 -9.60 -20.43 -22.17
C ARG A 118 -9.30 -18.94 -22.21
N ASN A 119 -10.27 -18.14 -21.82
CA ASN A 119 -10.15 -16.69 -21.75
C ASN A 119 -10.52 -16.22 -20.34
N VAL A 120 -9.88 -15.15 -19.86
CA VAL A 120 -10.29 -14.47 -18.64
C VAL A 120 -10.59 -13.01 -18.96
N TYR A 121 -11.64 -12.48 -18.36
CA TYR A 121 -12.08 -11.11 -18.55
C TYR A 121 -12.18 -10.42 -17.22
N LYS A 122 -11.79 -9.15 -17.15
CA LYS A 122 -12.00 -8.32 -15.96
C LYS A 122 -12.64 -7.00 -16.36
N SER A 123 -13.64 -6.57 -15.60
CA SER A 123 -14.32 -5.30 -15.89
C SER A 123 -13.30 -4.15 -15.81
N VAL A 124 -13.52 -3.09 -16.59
CA VAL A 124 -12.66 -1.89 -16.54
C VAL A 124 -12.69 -1.23 -15.15
N TYR A 125 -13.71 -1.49 -14.34
CA TYR A 125 -13.81 -1.03 -12.95
C TYR A 125 -13.22 -2.00 -11.92
N GLY A 126 -12.80 -3.21 -12.35
CA GLY A 126 -12.16 -4.22 -11.51
C GLY A 126 -13.08 -5.00 -10.55
N ASN A 127 -14.39 -4.78 -10.60
CA ASN A 127 -15.38 -5.34 -9.68
C ASN A 127 -16.09 -6.61 -10.18
N ALA A 128 -15.80 -7.04 -11.40
CA ALA A 128 -16.32 -8.28 -11.98
C ALA A 128 -15.24 -9.02 -12.77
N ILE A 129 -15.31 -10.35 -12.75
CA ILE A 129 -14.39 -11.24 -13.46
C ILE A 129 -15.14 -12.38 -14.12
N ILE A 130 -14.84 -12.66 -15.40
CA ILE A 130 -15.44 -13.74 -16.19
C ILE A 130 -14.36 -14.77 -16.54
N PHE A 131 -14.69 -16.04 -16.35
CA PHE A 131 -13.91 -17.16 -16.84
C PHE A 131 -14.69 -17.80 -17.99
N GLU A 132 -14.03 -18.02 -19.12
CA GLU A 132 -14.62 -18.63 -20.31
C GLU A 132 -13.78 -19.81 -20.78
N GLU A 133 -14.44 -20.93 -21.08
CA GLU A 133 -13.84 -22.03 -21.82
C GLU A 133 -14.73 -22.39 -23.02
N GLU A 134 -14.12 -22.36 -24.20
CA GLU A 134 -14.71 -22.85 -25.44
C GLU A 134 -14.20 -24.27 -25.69
N ASN A 135 -15.11 -25.24 -25.82
CA ASN A 135 -14.81 -26.57 -26.30
C ASN A 135 -15.09 -26.63 -27.81
N LEU A 136 -14.01 -26.59 -28.61
CA LEU A 136 -14.09 -26.46 -30.06
C LEU A 136 -14.62 -27.74 -30.73
N ASP A 137 -14.38 -28.91 -30.12
CA ASP A 137 -14.82 -30.20 -30.66
C ASP A 137 -16.33 -30.40 -30.44
N LEU A 138 -16.83 -30.00 -29.27
CA LEU A 138 -18.26 -30.03 -28.97
C LEU A 138 -19.00 -28.82 -29.55
N GLY A 139 -18.30 -27.73 -29.87
CA GLY A 139 -18.90 -26.48 -30.31
C GLY A 139 -19.75 -25.83 -29.21
N LEU A 140 -19.25 -25.86 -27.97
CA LEU A 140 -19.91 -25.32 -26.78
C LEU A 140 -19.00 -24.30 -26.09
N THR A 141 -19.58 -23.26 -25.50
CA THR A 141 -18.86 -22.31 -24.64
C THR A 141 -19.54 -22.25 -23.29
N TYR A 142 -18.76 -22.37 -22.22
CA TYR A 142 -19.23 -22.16 -20.86
C TYR A 142 -18.52 -20.95 -20.28
N ARG A 143 -19.32 -20.06 -19.68
CA ARG A 143 -18.85 -18.88 -18.96
C ARG A 143 -19.43 -18.85 -17.56
N TYR A 144 -18.62 -18.38 -16.62
CA TYR A 144 -19.15 -17.86 -15.36
C TYR A 144 -18.52 -16.51 -14.99
N GLU A 145 -19.33 -15.62 -14.44
CA GLU A 145 -18.97 -14.30 -13.95
C GLU A 145 -19.13 -14.26 -12.42
N TRP A 146 -18.16 -13.69 -11.72
CA TRP A 146 -18.32 -13.29 -10.32
C TRP A 146 -18.64 -11.80 -10.20
N CYS A 147 -19.74 -11.48 -9.54
CA CYS A 147 -20.14 -10.12 -9.16
C CYS A 147 -20.38 -10.01 -7.63
N SER A 148 -20.38 -8.79 -7.11
CA SER A 148 -20.80 -8.49 -5.74
C SER A 148 -22.15 -7.77 -5.69
N SER A 149 -22.99 -8.11 -4.70
CA SER A 149 -24.23 -7.44 -4.35
C SER A 149 -24.24 -7.15 -2.85
N ASN A 150 -24.40 -5.89 -2.44
CA ASN A 150 -24.47 -5.54 -1.03
C ASN A 150 -25.60 -6.28 -0.29
N ALA A 151 -26.76 -6.41 -0.93
CA ALA A 151 -27.94 -7.06 -0.36
C ALA A 151 -27.84 -8.59 -0.35
N TYR A 152 -27.28 -9.20 -1.40
CA TYR A 152 -27.38 -10.64 -1.64
C TYR A 152 -26.05 -11.41 -1.52
N GLY A 153 -24.91 -10.71 -1.38
CA GLY A 153 -23.59 -11.32 -1.27
C GLY A 153 -22.89 -11.48 -2.63
N PHE A 154 -22.31 -12.65 -2.88
CA PHE A 154 -21.63 -12.98 -4.12
C PHE A 154 -22.59 -13.62 -5.11
N VAL A 155 -22.50 -13.20 -6.39
CA VAL A 155 -23.32 -13.73 -7.47
C VAL A 155 -22.43 -14.35 -8.53
N LYS A 156 -22.55 -15.66 -8.73
CA LYS A 156 -21.97 -16.41 -9.85
C LYS A 156 -23.00 -16.49 -10.97
N LYS A 157 -22.88 -15.65 -12.00
CA LYS A 157 -23.71 -15.78 -13.21
C LYS A 157 -23.10 -16.80 -14.14
N SER A 158 -23.90 -17.68 -14.72
CA SER A 158 -23.42 -18.76 -15.59
C SER A 158 -24.16 -18.75 -16.91
N THR A 159 -23.42 -18.93 -18.00
CA THR A 159 -23.96 -18.98 -19.36
C THR A 159 -23.37 -20.17 -20.09
N LEU A 160 -24.23 -21.00 -20.68
CA LEU A 160 -23.83 -22.10 -21.56
C LEU A 160 -24.38 -21.84 -22.97
N VAL A 161 -23.47 -21.74 -23.95
CA VAL A 161 -23.79 -21.40 -25.34
C VAL A 161 -23.53 -22.58 -26.26
N ASN A 162 -24.48 -22.88 -27.15
CA ASN A 162 -24.29 -23.84 -28.23
C ASN A 162 -23.86 -23.15 -29.52
N ASN A 163 -22.55 -23.12 -29.78
CA ASN A 163 -21.99 -22.55 -31.00
C ASN A 163 -22.15 -23.45 -32.23
N SER A 164 -22.64 -24.68 -32.06
CA SER A 164 -22.80 -25.62 -33.17
C SER A 164 -24.08 -25.36 -33.97
N ASN A 165 -24.22 -26.05 -35.11
CA ASN A 165 -25.42 -26.00 -35.95
C ASN A 165 -26.43 -27.12 -35.62
N GLN A 166 -26.28 -27.76 -34.46
CA GLN A 166 -27.10 -28.89 -34.04
C GLN A 166 -27.55 -28.69 -32.60
N SER A 167 -28.81 -29.05 -32.30
CA SER A 167 -29.29 -29.10 -30.91
C SER A 167 -28.56 -30.21 -30.15
N VAL A 168 -28.27 -29.97 -28.87
CA VAL A 168 -27.59 -30.92 -27.98
C VAL A 168 -28.38 -31.07 -26.68
N GLU A 169 -28.42 -32.30 -26.17
CA GLU A 169 -28.94 -32.56 -24.82
C GLU A 169 -27.77 -32.57 -23.85
N ILE A 170 -27.91 -31.85 -22.74
CA ILE A 170 -26.85 -31.69 -21.74
C ILE A 170 -27.42 -31.97 -20.36
N GLU A 171 -26.88 -32.97 -19.67
CA GLU A 171 -27.05 -33.12 -18.24
C GLU A 171 -25.90 -32.40 -17.55
N LEU A 172 -26.20 -31.43 -16.69
CA LEU A 172 -25.22 -30.57 -16.04
C LEU A 172 -25.15 -30.81 -14.54
N VAL A 173 -23.98 -30.60 -13.95
CA VAL A 173 -23.76 -30.34 -12.54
C VAL A 173 -22.94 -29.06 -12.46
N ASP A 174 -23.53 -27.98 -11.96
CA ASP A 174 -22.85 -26.68 -11.80
C ASP A 174 -23.02 -26.15 -10.38
N GLY A 175 -21.97 -25.54 -9.83
CA GLY A 175 -22.01 -25.14 -8.44
C GLY A 175 -20.76 -24.50 -7.88
N ILE A 176 -20.74 -24.44 -6.55
CA ILE A 176 -19.61 -24.04 -5.72
C ILE A 176 -19.31 -25.11 -4.68
N GLN A 177 -18.04 -25.33 -4.35
CA GLN A 177 -17.61 -26.37 -3.40
C GLN A 177 -16.60 -25.84 -2.38
N ASN A 178 -16.49 -26.57 -1.26
CA ASN A 178 -15.72 -26.20 -0.08
C ASN A 178 -16.16 -24.86 0.51
N VAL A 179 -17.48 -24.67 0.56
CA VAL A 179 -18.13 -23.53 1.20
C VAL A 179 -17.93 -23.65 2.71
N MET A 180 -17.41 -22.59 3.32
CA MET A 180 -17.19 -22.51 4.75
C MET A 180 -18.52 -22.42 5.50
N PRO A 181 -18.69 -23.10 6.64
CA PRO A 181 -19.73 -22.76 7.59
C PRO A 181 -19.39 -21.44 8.31
N PHE A 182 -20.39 -20.77 8.86
CA PHE A 182 -20.16 -19.63 9.74
C PHE A 182 -19.43 -20.04 11.04
N GLY A 183 -18.60 -19.14 11.58
CA GLY A 183 -18.05 -19.25 12.94
C GLY A 183 -16.72 -20.01 13.05
N VAL A 184 -16.07 -20.34 11.94
CA VAL A 184 -14.73 -20.94 11.93
C VAL A 184 -13.69 -19.84 11.78
N SER A 185 -12.79 -19.70 12.77
CA SER A 185 -11.72 -18.71 12.67
C SER A 185 -10.70 -19.07 11.59
N SER A 186 -10.10 -18.05 10.98
CA SER A 186 -9.09 -18.26 9.94
C SER A 186 -7.90 -19.07 10.46
N ALA A 187 -7.48 -18.83 11.72
CA ALA A 187 -6.42 -19.57 12.39
C ALA A 187 -6.76 -21.06 12.57
N LEU A 188 -7.98 -21.37 13.05
CA LEU A 188 -8.41 -22.75 13.24
C LEU A 188 -8.53 -23.49 11.91
N GLN A 189 -9.06 -22.83 10.88
CA GLN A 189 -9.15 -23.40 9.54
C GLN A 189 -7.76 -23.71 8.94
N ASN A 190 -6.77 -22.84 9.17
CA ASN A 190 -5.40 -23.04 8.69
C ASN A 190 -4.67 -24.18 9.44
N ALA A 191 -4.89 -24.30 10.75
CA ALA A 191 -4.16 -25.25 11.59
C ALA A 191 -4.81 -26.65 11.62
N SER A 192 -6.14 -26.72 11.62
CA SER A 192 -6.90 -27.92 12.02
C SER A 192 -8.18 -28.12 11.20
N SER A 193 -8.14 -27.93 9.87
CA SER A 193 -9.32 -28.01 8.99
C SER A 193 -10.08 -29.35 9.08
N ASN A 194 -9.38 -30.45 9.37
CA ASN A 194 -9.97 -31.78 9.56
C ASN A 194 -10.84 -31.87 10.82
N LEU A 195 -10.46 -31.19 11.91
CA LEU A 195 -11.29 -31.06 13.11
C LEU A 195 -12.55 -30.28 12.78
N VAL A 196 -12.41 -29.17 12.04
CA VAL A 196 -13.55 -28.35 11.61
C VAL A 196 -14.54 -29.19 10.80
N ASP A 197 -14.05 -30.04 9.89
CA ASP A 197 -14.90 -30.92 9.07
C ASP A 197 -15.88 -31.72 9.95
N ALA A 198 -15.44 -32.28 11.08
CA ALA A 198 -16.30 -33.08 11.98
C ALA A 198 -17.50 -32.32 12.58
N TYR A 199 -17.44 -30.98 12.62
CA TYR A 199 -18.52 -30.12 13.11
C TYR A 199 -19.44 -29.60 11.98
N LYS A 200 -19.08 -29.80 10.72
CA LYS A 200 -19.86 -29.29 9.59
C LYS A 200 -21.20 -30.00 9.46
N ARG A 201 -22.25 -29.21 9.22
CA ARG A 201 -23.56 -29.68 8.80
C ARG A 201 -24.08 -28.78 7.69
N THR A 202 -24.48 -29.37 6.57
CA THR A 202 -25.04 -28.66 5.42
C THR A 202 -26.43 -29.18 5.13
N GLU A 203 -27.41 -28.27 5.12
CA GLU A 203 -28.84 -28.60 5.02
C GLU A 203 -29.49 -27.91 3.82
N LEU A 204 -30.55 -28.50 3.26
CA LEU A 204 -31.34 -27.91 2.18
C LEU A 204 -32.73 -27.51 2.70
N GLU A 205 -33.10 -26.24 2.55
CA GLU A 205 -34.50 -25.83 2.59
C GLU A 205 -35.16 -26.27 1.28
N LYS A 206 -35.98 -27.32 1.35
CA LYS A 206 -36.45 -28.05 0.17
C LYS A 206 -37.41 -27.27 -0.72
N GLU A 207 -38.18 -26.35 -0.16
CA GLU A 207 -39.20 -25.61 -0.91
C GLU A 207 -38.59 -24.50 -1.77
N THR A 208 -37.41 -24.02 -1.40
CA THR A 208 -36.71 -22.89 -2.04
C THR A 208 -35.39 -23.26 -2.67
N GLY A 209 -34.82 -24.40 -2.29
CA GLY A 209 -33.49 -24.80 -2.73
C GLY A 209 -32.36 -24.04 -2.04
N VAL A 210 -32.60 -23.37 -0.90
CA VAL A 210 -31.55 -22.68 -0.14
C VAL A 210 -30.68 -23.72 0.59
N GLY A 211 -29.38 -23.74 0.28
CA GLY A 211 -28.37 -24.49 1.03
C GLY A 211 -27.88 -23.68 2.23
N ILE A 212 -27.83 -24.32 3.40
CA ILE A 212 -27.44 -23.73 4.69
C ILE A 212 -26.15 -24.41 5.17
N PHE A 213 -25.07 -23.63 5.33
CA PHE A 213 -23.75 -24.10 5.73
C PHE A 213 -23.43 -23.65 7.16
N ALA A 214 -23.53 -24.58 8.11
CA ALA A 214 -23.39 -24.29 9.54
C ALA A 214 -22.44 -25.26 10.24
N LEU A 215 -22.07 -24.90 11.47
CA LEU A 215 -21.48 -25.82 12.43
C LEU A 215 -22.59 -26.39 13.31
N SER A 216 -22.40 -27.61 13.82
CA SER A 216 -23.26 -28.16 14.87
C SER A 216 -23.09 -27.44 16.20
N ALA A 217 -21.92 -26.85 16.44
CA ALA A 217 -21.59 -26.01 17.59
C ALA A 217 -20.36 -25.14 17.23
N ILE A 218 -20.23 -23.96 17.83
CA ILE A 218 -19.00 -23.17 17.73
C ILE A 218 -17.87 -23.93 18.42
N ILE A 219 -16.71 -23.98 17.78
CA ILE A 219 -15.57 -24.76 18.27
C ILE A 219 -14.83 -23.94 19.34
N VAL A 220 -14.86 -24.41 20.58
CA VAL A 220 -14.20 -23.78 21.73
C VAL A 220 -13.63 -24.86 22.65
N ASP A 221 -12.48 -24.57 23.29
CA ASP A 221 -11.83 -25.50 24.23
C ASP A 221 -12.46 -25.45 25.64
N LYS A 222 -13.19 -24.36 25.93
CA LYS A 222 -13.96 -24.24 27.18
C LYS A 222 -15.06 -25.30 27.21
N ALA A 223 -15.17 -26.00 28.33
CA ALA A 223 -16.22 -26.99 28.58
C ALA A 223 -17.57 -26.31 28.90
N GLU A 224 -18.11 -25.58 27.93
CA GLU A 224 -19.39 -24.87 28.00
C GLU A 224 -20.19 -25.04 26.70
N PRO A 225 -21.53 -24.91 26.73
CA PRO A 225 -22.32 -24.86 25.51
C PRO A 225 -21.89 -23.70 24.61
N SER A 226 -21.75 -23.96 23.31
CA SER A 226 -21.35 -22.96 22.32
C SER A 226 -22.20 -23.10 21.06
N GLU A 227 -23.37 -22.47 21.08
CA GLU A 227 -24.37 -22.60 20.00
C GLU A 227 -23.93 -21.88 18.72
N ALA A 228 -24.11 -22.55 17.57
CA ALA A 228 -23.89 -21.96 16.24
C ALA A 228 -25.23 -21.51 15.64
N LEU A 229 -25.58 -20.23 15.88
CA LEU A 229 -26.91 -19.68 15.52
C LEU A 229 -26.91 -18.87 14.21
N LYS A 230 -25.87 -19.01 13.41
CA LYS A 230 -25.74 -18.37 12.10
C LYS A 230 -25.12 -19.35 11.10
N ALA A 231 -25.31 -19.06 9.81
CA ALA A 231 -24.83 -19.87 8.71
C ALA A 231 -24.31 -19.00 7.57
N ASN A 232 -23.51 -19.60 6.69
CA ASN A 232 -23.40 -19.11 5.32
C ASN A 232 -24.50 -19.77 4.49
N ILE A 233 -24.94 -19.16 3.38
CA ILE A 233 -26.00 -19.71 2.53
C ILE A 233 -25.65 -19.66 1.05
N SER A 234 -26.29 -20.52 0.26
CA SER A 234 -26.32 -20.41 -1.19
C SER A 234 -27.68 -20.81 -1.78
N TRP A 235 -28.08 -20.20 -2.89
CA TRP A 235 -29.34 -20.46 -3.60
C TRP A 235 -29.18 -20.15 -5.10
N SER A 236 -30.14 -20.55 -5.94
CA SER A 236 -30.04 -20.39 -7.40
C SER A 236 -31.35 -19.99 -8.07
N LEU A 237 -31.25 -19.36 -9.24
CA LEU A 237 -32.38 -19.07 -10.15
C LEU A 237 -31.98 -19.39 -11.62
N GLY A 238 -32.97 -19.63 -12.48
CA GLY A 238 -32.79 -19.81 -13.94
C GLY A 238 -32.86 -21.25 -14.44
N ILE A 239 -32.77 -22.23 -13.54
CA ILE A 239 -33.01 -23.65 -13.82
C ILE A 239 -34.30 -24.11 -13.12
N ASP A 240 -35.19 -24.73 -13.86
CA ASP A 240 -36.47 -25.23 -13.33
C ASP A 240 -36.28 -26.57 -12.63
N ASN A 241 -36.77 -26.67 -11.39
CA ASN A 241 -36.77 -27.89 -10.56
C ASN A 241 -35.43 -28.68 -10.55
N PRO A 242 -34.29 -28.04 -10.25
CA PRO A 242 -33.01 -28.75 -10.21
C PRO A 242 -32.95 -29.73 -9.03
N THR A 243 -32.12 -30.75 -9.19
CA THR A 243 -31.66 -31.59 -8.07
C THR A 243 -30.48 -30.92 -7.38
N TYR A 244 -30.50 -30.84 -6.05
CA TYR A 244 -29.44 -30.17 -5.28
C TYR A 244 -28.46 -31.17 -4.64
N LEU A 245 -27.17 -30.86 -4.71
CA LEU A 245 -26.13 -31.53 -3.90
C LEU A 245 -25.54 -30.52 -2.91
N LEU A 246 -25.35 -30.98 -1.67
CA LEU A 246 -24.86 -30.18 -0.54
C LEU A 246 -23.39 -30.50 -0.21
N SER A 247 -22.81 -31.43 -0.94
CA SER A 247 -21.44 -31.92 -0.79
C SER A 247 -20.84 -32.25 -2.15
N SER A 248 -19.54 -32.56 -2.17
CA SER A 248 -18.83 -32.97 -3.39
C SER A 248 -18.76 -34.51 -3.57
N LEU A 249 -19.45 -35.28 -2.73
CA LEU A 249 -19.33 -36.74 -2.66
C LEU A 249 -19.73 -37.44 -3.97
N GLN A 250 -20.71 -36.90 -4.69
CA GLN A 250 -21.27 -37.53 -5.89
C GLN A 250 -20.64 -37.05 -7.21
N LEU A 251 -19.67 -36.11 -7.18
CA LEU A 251 -19.09 -35.55 -8.40
C LEU A 251 -18.36 -36.60 -9.24
N ASP A 252 -17.61 -37.51 -8.63
CA ASP A 252 -16.92 -38.58 -9.36
C ASP A 252 -17.89 -39.60 -9.98
N THR A 253 -19.04 -39.82 -9.35
CA THR A 253 -20.12 -40.63 -9.94
C THR A 253 -20.65 -39.97 -11.20
N PHE A 254 -20.89 -38.66 -11.15
CA PHE A 254 -21.35 -37.89 -12.32
C PHE A 254 -20.31 -37.84 -13.45
N ARG A 255 -19.01 -37.65 -13.13
CA ARG A 255 -17.91 -37.72 -14.10
C ARG A 255 -17.85 -39.04 -14.87
N LYS A 256 -18.30 -40.13 -14.25
CA LYS A 256 -18.32 -41.49 -14.83
C LYS A 256 -19.66 -41.82 -15.50
N PHE A 257 -20.42 -40.80 -15.94
CA PHE A 257 -21.74 -40.94 -16.57
C PHE A 257 -22.82 -41.57 -15.66
N GLY A 258 -22.60 -41.55 -14.35
CA GLY A 258 -23.60 -41.95 -13.35
C GLY A 258 -24.61 -40.82 -13.09
N LYS A 259 -25.74 -41.18 -12.47
CA LYS A 259 -26.74 -40.22 -11.99
C LYS A 259 -26.42 -39.78 -10.56
N VAL A 260 -26.86 -38.58 -10.19
CA VAL A 260 -26.77 -38.06 -8.82
C VAL A 260 -28.13 -38.13 -8.11
N THR A 261 -28.10 -38.10 -6.79
CA THR A 261 -29.30 -38.10 -5.92
C THR A 261 -29.29 -36.85 -5.05
N GLN A 262 -30.46 -36.24 -4.84
CA GLN A 262 -30.60 -35.05 -4.01
C GLN A 262 -30.09 -35.27 -2.58
N GLU A 263 -29.31 -34.31 -2.08
CA GLU A 263 -28.83 -34.27 -0.71
C GLU A 263 -29.62 -33.22 0.08
N THR A 264 -30.00 -33.53 1.33
CA THR A 264 -30.83 -32.62 2.15
C THR A 264 -30.26 -32.33 3.54
N ASP A 265 -29.37 -33.20 4.03
CA ASP A 265 -28.68 -33.05 5.32
C ASP A 265 -27.38 -33.88 5.25
N VAL A 266 -26.25 -33.21 5.10
CA VAL A 266 -24.91 -33.82 5.06
C VAL A 266 -24.11 -33.36 6.28
N LYS A 267 -23.41 -34.30 6.92
CA LYS A 267 -22.66 -34.07 8.17
C LYS A 267 -21.21 -34.49 7.99
N ALA A 268 -20.32 -33.83 8.72
CA ALA A 268 -18.90 -34.15 8.78
C ALA A 268 -18.16 -34.07 7.43
N GLU A 269 -18.66 -33.27 6.48
CA GLU A 269 -18.11 -33.13 5.13
C GLU A 269 -17.99 -31.65 4.76
N LYS A 270 -17.15 -31.36 3.76
CA LYS A 270 -17.05 -30.02 3.18
C LYS A 270 -18.36 -29.65 2.47
N GLY A 271 -18.93 -28.52 2.84
CA GLY A 271 -20.14 -27.99 2.20
C GLY A 271 -19.92 -27.67 0.73
N ALA A 272 -20.92 -27.97 -0.08
CA ALA A 272 -21.01 -27.54 -1.47
C ALA A 272 -22.45 -27.15 -1.82
N TYR A 273 -22.65 -26.45 -2.92
CA TYR A 273 -23.94 -26.17 -3.51
C TYR A 273 -23.88 -26.45 -5.00
N PHE A 274 -24.47 -27.56 -5.44
CA PHE A 274 -24.57 -27.90 -6.85
C PHE A 274 -26.02 -28.03 -7.28
N ILE A 275 -26.31 -27.49 -8.46
CA ILE A 275 -27.55 -27.77 -9.19
C ILE A 275 -27.28 -28.83 -10.26
N ASN A 276 -28.18 -29.79 -10.38
CA ASN A 276 -28.21 -30.79 -11.43
C ASN A 276 -29.52 -30.71 -12.21
N ALA A 277 -29.41 -30.64 -13.54
CA ALA A 277 -30.56 -30.61 -14.43
C ALA A 277 -30.20 -31.18 -15.80
N THR A 278 -31.21 -31.61 -16.55
CA THR A 278 -31.08 -31.90 -17.98
C THR A 278 -31.71 -30.78 -18.77
N ILE A 279 -30.97 -30.22 -19.72
CA ILE A 279 -31.45 -29.17 -20.62
C ILE A 279 -31.29 -29.61 -22.07
N GLN A 280 -32.22 -29.17 -22.91
CA GLN A 280 -32.07 -29.21 -24.36
C GLN A 280 -31.59 -27.83 -24.81
N LEU A 281 -30.44 -27.76 -25.47
CA LEU A 281 -29.86 -26.50 -25.93
C LEU A 281 -29.81 -26.48 -27.45
N ASP A 282 -30.65 -25.65 -28.04
CA ASP A 282 -30.80 -25.56 -29.49
C ASP A 282 -29.57 -24.94 -30.18
N SER A 283 -29.51 -25.14 -31.49
CA SER A 283 -28.43 -24.60 -32.31
C SER A 283 -28.37 -23.07 -32.17
N LYS A 284 -27.20 -22.52 -31.84
CA LYS A 284 -26.97 -21.08 -31.66
C LYS A 284 -27.75 -20.44 -30.50
N ASP A 285 -28.26 -21.26 -29.58
CA ASP A 285 -28.97 -20.80 -28.39
C ASP A 285 -28.07 -20.79 -27.14
N SER A 286 -28.54 -20.12 -26.08
CA SER A 286 -27.86 -20.07 -24.78
C SER A 286 -28.81 -20.34 -23.61
N LYS A 287 -28.25 -20.83 -22.51
CA LYS A 287 -28.96 -21.00 -21.25
C LYS A 287 -28.21 -20.30 -20.13
N ASP A 288 -28.93 -19.48 -19.38
CA ASP A 288 -28.40 -18.69 -18.26
C ASP A 288 -29.01 -19.10 -16.93
N TRP A 289 -28.20 -19.01 -15.88
CA TRP A 289 -28.63 -19.20 -14.49
C TRP A 289 -27.67 -18.48 -13.54
N ILE A 290 -28.11 -18.27 -12.30
CA ILE A 290 -27.28 -17.67 -11.25
C ILE A 290 -27.21 -18.57 -10.03
N ILE A 291 -26.07 -18.51 -9.33
CA ILE A 291 -25.90 -19.01 -7.97
C ILE A 291 -25.49 -17.83 -7.10
N VAL A 292 -26.23 -17.61 -6.03
CA VAL A 292 -25.99 -16.53 -5.07
C VAL A 292 -25.49 -17.15 -3.77
N ALA A 293 -24.52 -16.51 -3.12
CA ALA A 293 -23.99 -16.95 -1.83
C ALA A 293 -23.71 -15.77 -0.90
N ASN A 294 -24.12 -15.88 0.37
CA ASN A 294 -23.89 -14.85 1.38
C ASN A 294 -23.36 -15.44 2.68
N VAL A 295 -22.73 -14.61 3.50
CA VAL A 295 -22.09 -15.01 4.76
C VAL A 295 -22.78 -14.40 5.97
N ASN A 296 -22.56 -14.96 7.17
CA ASN A 296 -23.02 -14.37 8.44
C ASN A 296 -24.55 -14.16 8.53
N GLN A 297 -25.34 -15.12 8.05
CA GLN A 297 -26.80 -15.06 8.00
C GLN A 297 -27.40 -15.69 9.26
N ASP A 298 -28.34 -15.01 9.90
CA ASP A 298 -29.14 -15.59 10.97
C ASP A 298 -30.42 -16.27 10.44
N ALA A 299 -31.24 -16.85 11.33
CA ALA A 299 -32.48 -17.51 10.95
C ALA A 299 -33.48 -16.58 10.26
N SER A 300 -33.54 -15.30 10.64
CA SER A 300 -34.44 -14.31 10.05
C SER A 300 -34.03 -13.98 8.63
N ASP A 301 -32.73 -13.83 8.38
CA ASP A 301 -32.17 -13.59 7.04
C ASP A 301 -32.51 -14.75 6.08
N ILE A 302 -32.33 -15.98 6.54
CA ILE A 302 -32.62 -17.20 5.75
C ILE A 302 -34.10 -17.29 5.39
N VAL A 303 -34.99 -17.01 6.36
CA VAL A 303 -36.44 -16.98 6.13
C VAL A 303 -36.83 -15.88 5.16
N ALA A 304 -36.19 -14.70 5.25
CA ALA A 304 -36.44 -13.58 4.36
C ALA A 304 -36.07 -13.90 2.89
N ILE A 305 -34.92 -14.53 2.66
CA ILE A 305 -34.51 -14.99 1.32
C ILE A 305 -35.43 -16.11 0.82
N SER A 306 -35.74 -17.08 1.67
CA SER A 306 -36.67 -18.16 1.32
C SER A 306 -38.04 -17.63 0.90
N LYS A 307 -38.55 -16.61 1.60
CA LYS A 307 -39.81 -15.96 1.24
C LYS A 307 -39.69 -15.23 -0.11
N GLN A 308 -38.61 -14.50 -0.36
CA GLN A 308 -38.39 -13.83 -1.65
C GLN A 308 -38.38 -14.84 -2.80
N ILE A 309 -37.66 -15.95 -2.68
CA ILE A 309 -37.63 -17.00 -3.71
C ILE A 309 -39.03 -17.55 -4.02
N LYS A 310 -39.89 -17.73 -3.00
CA LYS A 310 -41.27 -18.25 -3.20
C LYS A 310 -42.25 -17.24 -3.78
N THR A 311 -42.03 -15.95 -3.56
CA THR A 311 -43.09 -14.92 -3.70
C THR A 311 -42.74 -13.75 -4.59
N ASP A 312 -41.47 -13.59 -4.96
CA ASP A 312 -40.97 -12.44 -5.70
C ASP A 312 -40.49 -12.84 -7.10
N ASP A 313 -41.41 -12.81 -8.07
CA ASP A 313 -41.12 -13.11 -9.48
C ASP A 313 -40.09 -12.15 -10.11
N GLN A 314 -39.75 -11.04 -9.43
CA GLN A 314 -38.76 -10.04 -9.86
C GLN A 314 -37.42 -10.17 -9.11
N LEU A 315 -37.20 -11.24 -8.35
CA LEU A 315 -35.98 -11.41 -7.56
C LEU A 315 -34.71 -11.37 -8.40
N LEU A 316 -34.69 -11.99 -9.58
CA LEU A 316 -33.53 -11.94 -10.49
C LEU A 316 -33.20 -10.49 -10.89
N SER A 317 -34.20 -9.72 -11.32
CA SER A 317 -34.05 -8.30 -11.69
C SER A 317 -33.54 -7.46 -10.51
N LYS A 318 -33.96 -7.76 -9.27
CA LYS A 318 -33.47 -7.08 -8.06
C LYS A 318 -32.01 -7.40 -7.74
N VAL A 319 -31.60 -8.65 -7.96
CA VAL A 319 -30.19 -9.06 -7.82
C VAL A 319 -29.33 -8.30 -8.83
N GLU A 320 -29.74 -8.28 -10.10
CA GLU A 320 -29.03 -7.56 -11.17
C GLU A 320 -28.95 -6.05 -10.91
N ALA A 321 -30.07 -5.43 -10.52
CA ALA A 321 -30.10 -4.02 -10.13
C ALA A 321 -29.16 -3.72 -8.95
N ASN A 322 -29.04 -4.62 -7.96
CA ASN A 322 -28.14 -4.40 -6.83
C ASN A 322 -26.65 -4.59 -7.20
N ILE A 323 -26.32 -5.45 -8.17
CA ILE A 323 -24.97 -5.55 -8.75
C ILE A 323 -24.62 -4.25 -9.47
N GLN A 324 -25.54 -3.74 -10.28
CA GLN A 324 -25.35 -2.50 -11.02
C GLN A 324 -25.18 -1.30 -10.08
N LEU A 325 -26.01 -1.19 -9.04
CA LEU A 325 -25.87 -0.19 -7.99
C LEU A 325 -24.48 -0.24 -7.30
N GLY A 326 -23.93 -1.44 -7.09
CA GLY A 326 -22.57 -1.58 -6.56
C GLY A 326 -21.51 -0.99 -7.49
N THR A 327 -21.68 -1.13 -8.80
CA THR A 327 -20.81 -0.51 -9.81
C THR A 327 -20.94 1.02 -9.79
N GLU A 328 -22.17 1.54 -9.75
CA GLU A 328 -22.46 2.98 -9.68
C GLU A 328 -21.85 3.62 -8.43
N ASN A 329 -22.00 2.98 -7.26
CA ASN A 329 -21.39 3.45 -6.02
C ASN A 329 -19.86 3.44 -6.09
N LEU A 330 -19.26 2.40 -6.67
CA LEU A 330 -17.82 2.31 -6.84
C LEU A 330 -17.28 3.43 -7.74
N ILE A 331 -17.99 3.71 -8.84
CA ILE A 331 -17.67 4.84 -9.74
C ILE A 331 -17.78 6.16 -8.98
N LYS A 332 -18.84 6.36 -8.17
CA LYS A 332 -19.00 7.59 -7.36
C LYS A 332 -17.86 7.79 -6.36
N LEU A 333 -17.47 6.73 -5.63
CA LEU A 333 -16.33 6.79 -4.70
C LEU A 333 -15.03 7.16 -5.41
N ASN A 334 -14.79 6.60 -6.60
CA ASN A 334 -13.54 6.82 -7.31
C ASN A 334 -13.52 8.17 -8.07
N ALA A 335 -14.66 8.57 -8.64
CA ALA A 335 -14.83 9.84 -9.34
C ALA A 335 -14.65 11.04 -8.41
N SER A 336 -15.05 10.92 -7.14
CA SER A 336 -14.87 12.00 -6.17
C SER A 336 -13.39 12.28 -5.83
N SER A 337 -12.50 11.32 -6.12
CA SER A 337 -11.03 11.44 -6.04
C SER A 337 -10.38 11.51 -7.42
N ASP A 338 -11.09 12.03 -8.42
CA ASP A 338 -10.58 12.25 -9.78
C ASP A 338 -10.14 11.00 -10.54
N GLY A 339 -10.79 9.86 -10.29
CA GLY A 339 -10.49 8.58 -10.93
C GLY A 339 -11.00 8.43 -12.38
N LEU A 340 -11.68 9.42 -12.96
CA LEU A 340 -12.26 9.33 -14.30
C LEU A 340 -11.48 10.17 -15.32
N GLN A 341 -11.05 9.52 -16.40
CA GLN A 341 -10.40 10.13 -17.55
C GLN A 341 -10.92 9.50 -18.84
N LEU A 342 -10.85 10.25 -19.94
CA LEU A 342 -11.09 9.75 -21.28
C LEU A 342 -10.06 10.34 -22.23
N THR A 343 -9.18 9.47 -22.70
CA THR A 343 -8.16 9.76 -23.69
C THR A 343 -8.28 8.78 -24.87
N SER A 344 -7.41 8.90 -25.85
CA SER A 344 -7.26 7.89 -26.91
C SER A 344 -6.73 6.54 -26.38
N ASP A 345 -6.14 6.51 -25.18
CA ASP A 345 -5.48 5.36 -24.59
C ASP A 345 -6.25 4.82 -23.38
N ASN A 346 -7.17 3.89 -23.67
CA ASN A 346 -8.02 3.32 -22.63
C ASN A 346 -7.26 2.47 -21.59
N PHE A 347 -6.03 2.03 -21.88
CA PHE A 347 -5.21 1.34 -20.87
C PHE A 347 -4.73 2.32 -19.80
N ARG A 348 -4.30 3.52 -20.19
CA ARG A 348 -3.97 4.62 -19.26
C ARG A 348 -5.19 5.05 -18.45
N ASP A 349 -6.33 5.25 -19.10
CA ASP A 349 -7.59 5.63 -18.42
C ASP A 349 -7.97 4.61 -17.34
N THR A 350 -7.93 3.31 -17.68
CA THR A 350 -8.24 2.22 -16.75
C THR A 350 -7.19 2.09 -15.65
N ARG A 351 -5.90 2.27 -15.98
CA ARG A 351 -4.84 2.24 -14.98
C ARG A 351 -5.02 3.37 -13.98
N HIS A 352 -5.32 4.59 -14.42
CA HIS A 352 -5.62 5.73 -13.56
C HIS A 352 -6.83 5.43 -12.64
N PHE A 353 -7.92 4.88 -13.19
CA PHE A 353 -9.07 4.45 -12.40
C PHE A 353 -8.65 3.47 -11.29
N SER A 354 -7.91 2.41 -11.63
CA SER A 354 -7.47 1.41 -10.64
C SER A 354 -6.49 2.00 -9.62
N ASN A 355 -5.57 2.88 -10.03
CA ASN A 355 -4.61 3.54 -9.17
C ASN A 355 -5.36 4.38 -8.12
N THR A 356 -6.29 5.22 -8.56
CA THR A 356 -7.13 6.04 -7.66
C THR A 356 -7.93 5.14 -6.72
N LEU A 357 -8.53 4.07 -7.24
CA LEU A 357 -9.33 3.16 -6.43
C LEU A 357 -8.50 2.51 -5.31
N PHE A 358 -7.32 1.97 -5.63
CA PHE A 358 -6.45 1.37 -4.63
C PHE A 358 -5.83 2.40 -3.67
N ASN A 359 -5.70 3.67 -4.09
CA ASN A 359 -5.33 4.77 -3.20
C ASN A 359 -6.40 5.01 -2.14
N ILE A 360 -7.67 5.16 -2.56
CA ILE A 360 -8.79 5.41 -1.63
C ILE A 360 -9.21 4.19 -0.83
N MET A 361 -9.00 2.96 -1.32
CA MET A 361 -9.19 1.74 -0.52
C MET A 361 -8.18 1.65 0.63
N ARG A 362 -6.95 2.16 0.44
CA ARG A 362 -5.90 2.08 1.45
C ARG A 362 -5.87 3.30 2.39
N GLY A 363 -6.09 4.50 1.86
CA GLY A 363 -6.06 5.77 2.60
C GLY A 363 -7.42 6.31 3.03
N GLY A 364 -8.50 5.80 2.45
CA GLY A 364 -9.86 6.32 2.61
C GLY A 364 -10.23 7.37 1.58
N ILE A 365 -11.52 7.69 1.54
CA ILE A 365 -12.11 8.80 0.78
C ILE A 365 -13.04 9.60 1.69
N PHE A 366 -13.14 10.92 1.47
CA PHE A 366 -14.07 11.75 2.23
C PHE A 366 -15.51 11.38 1.93
N ASP A 367 -16.38 11.47 2.95
CA ASP A 367 -17.75 10.98 2.86
C ASP A 367 -18.58 11.69 1.78
N ASP A 368 -18.62 13.02 1.84
CA ASP A 368 -19.36 13.89 0.92
C ASP A 368 -18.69 15.28 0.86
N GLY A 369 -17.85 15.51 -0.16
CA GLY A 369 -17.17 16.80 -0.35
C GLY A 369 -16.48 17.31 0.91
N TYR A 370 -16.91 18.48 1.38
CA TYR A 370 -16.51 19.10 2.64
C TYR A 370 -17.64 19.11 3.69
N THR A 371 -18.68 18.30 3.50
CA THR A 371 -19.81 18.11 4.41
C THR A 371 -19.42 17.20 5.58
N ILE A 372 -19.89 17.53 6.77
CA ILE A 372 -19.64 16.82 8.02
C ILE A 372 -20.99 16.56 8.70
N GLU A 373 -21.18 15.32 9.16
CA GLU A 373 -22.36 14.92 9.91
C GLU A 373 -22.14 15.09 11.41
N LYS A 374 -23.11 15.71 12.08
CA LYS A 374 -23.05 16.05 13.49
C LYS A 374 -22.87 14.83 14.38
N TRP A 375 -23.63 13.77 14.15
CA TRP A 375 -23.58 12.56 14.98
C TRP A 375 -22.17 11.93 15.02
N ASP A 376 -21.46 11.96 13.90
CA ASP A 376 -20.13 11.36 13.79
C ASP A 376 -19.07 12.24 14.44
N PHE A 377 -19.17 13.56 14.24
CA PHE A 377 -18.30 14.54 14.90
C PHE A 377 -18.48 14.52 16.42
N GLU A 378 -19.72 14.43 16.92
CA GLU A 378 -20.03 14.28 18.35
C GLU A 378 -19.43 13.00 18.93
N ASN A 379 -19.61 11.86 18.24
CA ASN A 379 -19.02 10.58 18.66
C ASN A 379 -17.49 10.63 18.69
N TYR A 380 -16.88 11.25 17.68
CA TYR A 380 -15.43 11.49 17.63
C TYR A 380 -14.97 12.31 18.85
N LEU A 381 -15.59 13.46 19.11
CA LEU A 381 -15.22 14.30 20.26
C LEU A 381 -15.38 13.57 21.60
N LYS A 382 -16.47 12.80 21.74
CA LYS A 382 -16.75 12.02 22.95
C LYS A 382 -15.71 10.93 23.21
N LYS A 383 -15.19 10.30 22.15
CA LYS A 383 -14.09 9.32 22.24
C LYS A 383 -12.74 9.98 22.44
N ALA A 384 -12.51 11.13 21.79
CA ALA A 384 -11.24 11.85 21.85
C ALA A 384 -11.00 12.44 23.24
N ASN A 385 -11.97 13.20 23.76
CA ASN A 385 -11.85 13.84 25.07
C ASN A 385 -13.23 14.12 25.68
N LYS A 386 -13.59 13.33 26.70
CA LYS A 386 -14.89 13.40 27.38
C LYS A 386 -15.14 14.75 28.04
N ASP A 387 -14.11 15.43 28.52
CA ASP A 387 -14.26 16.72 29.20
C ASP A 387 -14.46 17.86 28.18
N VAL A 388 -13.74 17.84 27.06
CA VAL A 388 -13.94 18.78 25.94
C VAL A 388 -15.35 18.62 25.36
N TYR A 389 -15.79 17.38 25.13
CA TYR A 389 -17.14 17.09 24.68
C TYR A 389 -18.20 17.72 25.62
N ARG A 390 -18.08 17.51 26.94
CA ARG A 390 -19.02 18.10 27.92
C ARG A 390 -19.01 19.63 27.91
N LYS A 391 -17.83 20.26 27.80
CA LYS A 391 -17.72 21.73 27.75
C LYS A 391 -18.37 22.31 26.49
N CYS A 392 -18.26 21.61 25.37
CA CYS A 392 -18.74 22.08 24.07
C CYS A 392 -20.16 21.61 23.73
N GLU A 393 -20.82 20.82 24.58
CA GLU A 393 -22.13 20.22 24.29
C GLU A 393 -23.18 21.27 23.86
N HIS A 394 -23.19 22.44 24.50
CA HIS A 394 -24.07 23.55 24.11
C HIS A 394 -23.75 24.12 22.72
N LEU A 395 -22.47 24.22 22.35
CA LEU A 395 -22.04 24.66 21.02
C LEU A 395 -22.43 23.64 19.94
N LEU A 396 -22.34 22.35 20.28
CA LEU A 396 -22.70 21.26 19.38
C LEU A 396 -24.21 21.21 19.14
N GLN A 397 -25.03 21.55 20.15
CA GLN A 397 -26.49 21.65 19.99
C GLN A 397 -26.90 22.65 18.90
N ASP A 398 -26.18 23.76 18.77
CA ASP A 398 -26.44 24.81 17.77
C ASP A 398 -26.01 24.42 16.34
N LEU A 399 -25.23 23.35 16.18
CA LEU A 399 -24.87 22.84 14.85
C LEU A 399 -26.07 22.12 14.20
N PRO A 400 -26.32 22.36 12.90
CA PRO A 400 -27.28 21.55 12.13
C PRO A 400 -26.79 20.10 12.02
N GLU A 401 -27.68 19.18 11.62
CA GLU A 401 -27.33 17.75 11.43
C GLU A 401 -26.17 17.54 10.44
N THR A 402 -26.05 18.43 9.44
CA THR A 402 -24.96 18.47 8.48
C THR A 402 -24.42 19.89 8.35
N PHE A 403 -23.10 20.07 8.34
CA PHE A 403 -22.44 21.37 8.17
C PHE A 403 -21.12 21.24 7.41
N SER A 404 -20.56 22.37 6.97
CA SER A 404 -19.31 22.38 6.19
C SER A 404 -18.05 22.37 7.07
N LEU A 405 -16.92 21.94 6.49
CA LEU A 405 -15.57 22.12 7.07
C LEU A 405 -15.30 23.59 7.45
N GLN A 406 -15.75 24.54 6.64
CA GLN A 406 -15.60 25.97 6.90
C GLN A 406 -16.38 26.42 8.15
N THR A 407 -17.54 25.78 8.41
CA THR A 407 -18.31 25.99 9.64
C THR A 407 -17.47 25.56 10.85
N ILE A 408 -16.91 24.34 10.85
CA ILE A 408 -16.02 23.89 11.94
C ILE A 408 -14.85 24.85 12.13
N ARG A 409 -14.17 25.27 11.06
CA ARG A 409 -13.02 26.18 11.15
C ARG A 409 -13.36 27.51 11.80
N LYS A 410 -14.54 28.08 11.49
CA LYS A 410 -15.03 29.29 12.14
C LYS A 410 -15.26 29.05 13.64
N PHE A 411 -15.93 27.95 14.00
CA PHE A 411 -16.13 27.58 15.42
C PHE A 411 -14.81 27.35 16.16
N ALA A 412 -13.87 26.63 15.55
CA ALA A 412 -12.55 26.35 16.11
C ALA A 412 -11.74 27.65 16.33
N ASN A 413 -11.91 28.67 15.48
CA ASN A 413 -11.24 29.96 15.63
C ASN A 413 -11.91 30.89 16.66
N TRP A 414 -13.22 30.76 16.91
CA TRP A 414 -13.94 31.54 17.91
C TRP A 414 -13.89 30.93 19.31
N ASN A 415 -13.68 29.61 19.42
CA ASN A 415 -13.56 28.92 20.70
C ASN A 415 -12.16 29.11 21.29
N GLU A 416 -12.10 29.56 22.55
CA GLU A 416 -10.84 29.73 23.29
C GLU A 416 -10.25 28.39 23.78
N ASP A 417 -11.03 27.30 23.80
CA ASP A 417 -10.56 25.97 24.18
C ASP A 417 -9.64 25.38 23.10
N LYS A 418 -8.34 25.37 23.39
CA LYS A 418 -7.28 24.86 22.52
C LYS A 418 -7.37 23.35 22.25
N ASP A 419 -7.99 22.55 23.12
CA ASP A 419 -8.23 21.14 22.85
C ASP A 419 -9.35 20.96 21.83
N PHE A 420 -10.45 21.69 22.00
CA PHE A 420 -11.51 21.69 20.99
C PHE A 420 -10.99 22.15 19.63
N LYS A 421 -10.24 23.27 19.59
CA LYS A 421 -9.67 23.79 18.33
C LYS A 421 -8.79 22.75 17.63
N ARG A 422 -7.91 22.06 18.37
CA ARG A 422 -7.10 20.96 17.82
C ARG A 422 -7.97 19.83 17.28
N LEU A 423 -8.88 19.29 18.09
CA LEU A 423 -9.70 18.14 17.71
C LEU A 423 -10.59 18.44 16.50
N ALA A 424 -11.13 19.67 16.42
CA ALA A 424 -11.88 20.18 15.30
C ALA A 424 -11.05 20.26 14.01
N LEU A 425 -9.79 20.69 14.11
CA LEU A 425 -8.85 20.77 12.98
C LEU A 425 -8.21 19.41 12.64
N GLU A 426 -8.21 18.41 13.53
CA GLU A 426 -7.73 17.05 13.23
C GLU A 426 -8.78 16.15 12.58
N TYR A 427 -10.06 16.51 12.68
CA TYR A 427 -11.16 15.67 12.24
C TYR A 427 -11.15 15.48 10.71
N LEU A 428 -11.22 14.21 10.29
CA LEU A 428 -11.25 13.78 8.89
C LEU A 428 -12.39 12.76 8.71
N PRO A 429 -13.50 13.11 8.03
CA PRO A 429 -14.66 12.22 7.83
C PRO A 429 -14.39 11.22 6.69
N LEU A 430 -13.36 10.39 6.85
CA LEU A 430 -12.97 9.38 5.87
C LEU A 430 -13.81 8.10 6.03
N LYS A 431 -14.07 7.44 4.91
CA LYS A 431 -14.66 6.09 4.81
C LYS A 431 -13.85 5.24 3.84
N PHE A 432 -14.28 3.99 3.62
CA PHE A 432 -13.76 3.07 2.61
C PHE A 432 -12.32 2.55 2.81
N SER A 433 -11.55 3.16 3.72
CA SER A 433 -10.21 2.69 4.04
C SER A 433 -10.21 1.29 4.65
N ARG A 434 -9.14 0.54 4.38
CA ARG A 434 -8.84 -0.75 5.01
C ARG A 434 -7.34 -1.02 4.99
N ARG A 435 -6.87 -1.83 5.94
CA ARG A 435 -5.51 -2.40 5.85
C ARG A 435 -5.38 -3.29 4.61
N HIS A 436 -4.21 -3.23 3.98
CA HIS A 436 -3.90 -3.93 2.74
C HIS A 436 -3.44 -5.39 2.95
N GLY A 437 -4.13 -6.10 3.84
CA GLY A 437 -3.97 -7.54 4.03
C GLY A 437 -4.71 -8.36 2.97
N ASP A 438 -4.06 -9.41 2.49
CA ASP A 438 -4.57 -10.35 1.50
C ASP A 438 -3.70 -11.64 1.50
N PRO A 439 -4.10 -12.71 0.79
CA PRO A 439 -3.36 -13.98 0.73
C PRO A 439 -1.89 -13.90 0.29
N SER A 440 -1.52 -12.89 -0.50
CA SER A 440 -0.13 -12.64 -0.93
C SER A 440 0.65 -11.73 0.04
N ARG A 441 -0.05 -11.17 1.04
CA ARG A 441 0.46 -10.38 2.17
C ARG A 441 -0.09 -10.94 3.50
N PRO A 442 0.10 -12.23 3.80
CA PRO A 442 -0.62 -12.92 4.88
C PRO A 442 -0.25 -12.45 6.30
N TRP A 443 0.88 -11.75 6.46
CA TRP A 443 1.27 -11.10 7.72
C TRP A 443 0.43 -9.86 8.04
N ASN A 444 -0.29 -9.31 7.05
CA ASN A 444 -1.18 -8.17 7.24
C ASN A 444 -2.61 -8.67 7.49
N LYS A 445 -3.13 -8.45 8.70
CA LYS A 445 -4.58 -8.58 8.95
C LYS A 445 -5.32 -7.42 8.29
N PHE A 446 -6.50 -7.68 7.73
CA PHE A 446 -7.37 -6.66 7.15
C PHE A 446 -8.78 -6.74 7.74
N SER A 447 -9.47 -5.60 7.75
CA SER A 447 -10.91 -5.53 7.98
C SER A 447 -11.51 -4.38 7.18
N ILE A 448 -12.60 -4.62 6.48
CA ILE A 448 -13.34 -3.64 5.68
C ILE A 448 -14.52 -3.15 6.50
N ASN A 449 -14.27 -2.16 7.35
CA ASN A 449 -15.23 -1.65 8.34
C ASN A 449 -16.02 -0.47 7.77
N THR A 450 -16.74 -0.66 6.67
CA THR A 450 -17.51 0.41 5.99
C THR A 450 -18.98 0.45 6.40
N ARG A 451 -19.47 -0.62 7.04
CA ARG A 451 -20.87 -0.79 7.45
C ARG A 451 -20.97 -1.43 8.83
N SER A 452 -21.93 -0.97 9.62
CA SER A 452 -22.30 -1.56 10.91
C SER A 452 -22.92 -2.94 10.72
N GLU A 453 -22.49 -3.92 11.52
CA GLU A 453 -23.07 -5.26 11.53
C GLU A 453 -24.41 -5.33 12.28
N VAL A 454 -24.77 -4.27 13.01
CA VAL A 454 -25.99 -4.21 13.82
C VAL A 454 -27.17 -3.78 12.97
N ASP A 455 -26.99 -2.78 12.10
CA ASP A 455 -28.07 -2.10 11.39
C ASP A 455 -27.72 -1.74 9.93
N GLY A 456 -26.52 -2.05 9.44
CA GLY A 456 -26.07 -1.73 8.09
C GLY A 456 -25.78 -0.25 7.84
N SER A 457 -25.80 0.59 8.88
CA SER A 457 -25.44 2.02 8.79
C SER A 457 -24.00 2.21 8.29
N LYS A 458 -23.70 3.35 7.66
CA LYS A 458 -22.33 3.68 7.21
C LYS A 458 -21.40 3.87 8.42
N ILE A 459 -20.14 3.50 8.26
CA ILE A 459 -19.08 3.78 9.23
C ILE A 459 -18.08 4.75 8.59
N LEU A 460 -17.84 5.86 9.27
CA LEU A 460 -16.75 6.79 8.95
C LEU A 460 -15.57 6.45 9.88
N ASP A 461 -14.60 5.71 9.36
CA ASP A 461 -13.44 5.30 10.12
C ASP A 461 -12.22 5.09 9.22
N TYR A 462 -11.04 5.23 9.81
CA TYR A 462 -9.79 4.92 9.14
C TYR A 462 -8.74 4.39 10.11
N GLU A 463 -7.91 3.48 9.58
CA GLU A 463 -6.68 3.05 10.20
C GLU A 463 -5.62 2.78 9.13
N GLY A 464 -4.36 3.11 9.42
CA GLY A 464 -3.27 2.80 8.52
C GLY A 464 -1.90 2.98 9.18
N ASN A 465 -0.95 2.16 8.75
CA ASN A 465 0.45 2.37 9.10
C ASN A 465 0.89 3.76 8.62
N TRP A 466 1.71 4.43 9.41
CA TRP A 466 2.09 5.84 9.26
C TRP A 466 2.43 6.22 7.82
N ARG A 467 3.47 5.59 7.27
CA ARG A 467 3.93 5.85 5.90
C ARG A 467 2.83 5.58 4.88
N ASP A 468 2.13 4.46 4.99
CA ASP A 468 1.15 4.05 3.97
C ASP A 468 0.04 5.08 3.82
N ILE A 469 -0.59 5.48 4.94
CA ILE A 469 -1.76 6.34 4.91
C ILE A 469 -1.42 7.79 4.57
N PHE A 470 -0.32 8.34 5.10
CA PHE A 470 0.10 9.70 4.76
C PHE A 470 0.56 9.82 3.29
N GLN A 471 1.16 8.77 2.72
CA GLN A 471 1.42 8.73 1.28
C GLN A 471 0.13 8.71 0.44
N ASN A 472 -0.90 7.97 0.87
CA ASN A 472 -2.18 7.98 0.14
C ASN A 472 -2.90 9.32 0.26
N TRP A 473 -2.80 9.97 1.41
CA TRP A 473 -3.37 11.29 1.66
C TRP A 473 -2.72 12.39 0.82
N GLU A 474 -1.44 12.27 0.45
CA GLU A 474 -0.80 13.21 -0.49
C GLU A 474 -1.53 13.25 -1.84
N ALA A 475 -1.84 12.07 -2.41
CA ALA A 475 -2.62 12.01 -3.65
C ALA A 475 -4.09 12.43 -3.44
N LEU A 476 -4.69 12.07 -2.30
CA LEU A 476 -6.07 12.45 -1.98
C LEU A 476 -6.24 13.96 -1.82
N ALA A 477 -5.24 14.65 -1.25
CA ALA A 477 -5.27 16.10 -1.03
C ALA A 477 -5.43 16.87 -2.34
N VAL A 478 -4.90 16.36 -3.45
CA VAL A 478 -5.07 16.97 -4.79
C VAL A 478 -6.55 17.14 -5.16
N SER A 479 -7.38 16.16 -4.83
CA SER A 479 -8.83 16.19 -5.10
C SER A 479 -9.64 16.90 -4.00
N TYR A 480 -9.05 17.10 -2.82
CA TYR A 480 -9.68 17.77 -1.67
C TYR A 480 -8.72 18.75 -0.97
N PRO A 481 -8.29 19.83 -1.65
CA PRO A 481 -7.23 20.69 -1.14
C PRO A 481 -7.52 21.31 0.22
N GLU A 482 -8.80 21.57 0.53
CA GLU A 482 -9.12 22.20 1.82
C GLU A 482 -8.75 21.31 3.01
N TYR A 483 -8.72 19.98 2.91
CA TYR A 483 -8.39 19.11 4.05
C TYR A 483 -6.89 19.05 4.40
N ILE A 484 -6.00 19.69 3.63
CA ILE A 484 -4.55 19.62 3.87
C ILE A 484 -4.15 20.10 5.27
N GLU A 485 -4.81 21.15 5.78
CA GLU A 485 -4.58 21.64 7.14
C GLU A 485 -4.87 20.55 8.17
N ASN A 486 -5.94 19.77 7.97
CA ASN A 486 -6.33 18.70 8.87
C ASN A 486 -5.34 17.53 8.84
N MET A 487 -4.83 17.19 7.66
CA MET A 487 -3.79 16.16 7.50
C MET A 487 -2.48 16.56 8.20
N ILE A 488 -2.06 17.83 8.07
CA ILE A 488 -0.88 18.37 8.76
C ILE A 488 -1.06 18.36 10.28
N GLN A 489 -2.23 18.78 10.78
CA GLN A 489 -2.55 18.73 12.21
C GLN A 489 -2.47 17.29 12.72
N LYS A 490 -3.08 16.33 12.01
CA LYS A 490 -3.04 14.91 12.37
C LYS A 490 -1.61 14.38 12.42
N PHE A 491 -0.77 14.72 11.44
CA PHE A 491 0.63 14.31 11.39
C PHE A 491 1.43 14.88 12.57
N LEU A 492 1.39 16.20 12.77
CA LEU A 492 2.20 16.88 13.77
C LEU A 492 1.76 16.55 15.20
N ASN A 493 0.46 16.43 15.47
CA ASN A 493 -0.03 16.13 16.81
C ASN A 493 0.17 14.67 17.22
N ALA A 494 0.33 13.76 16.24
CA ALA A 494 0.78 12.39 16.47
C ALA A 494 2.31 12.25 16.52
N THR A 495 3.08 13.32 16.29
CA THR A 495 4.55 13.32 16.39
C THR A 495 4.99 13.50 17.85
N THR A 496 5.95 12.68 18.31
CA THR A 496 6.51 12.68 19.67
C THR A 496 7.46 13.86 19.89
N PHE A 497 7.77 14.16 21.16
CA PHE A 497 8.63 15.31 21.51
C PHE A 497 10.10 15.11 21.07
N ASP A 498 10.54 13.86 21.01
CA ASP A 498 11.86 13.45 20.53
C ASP A 498 11.92 13.32 18.98
N GLY A 499 10.89 13.79 18.26
CA GLY A 499 10.92 14.00 16.81
C GLY A 499 10.62 12.75 15.97
N TYR A 500 9.86 11.79 16.53
CA TYR A 500 9.42 10.56 15.87
C TYR A 500 7.90 10.39 15.95
N ASN A 501 7.38 9.18 15.76
CA ASN A 501 5.95 8.91 15.71
C ASN A 501 5.60 7.45 16.00
N PRO A 502 4.36 7.16 16.45
CA PRO A 502 3.83 5.80 16.50
C PRO A 502 3.74 5.17 15.10
N TYR A 503 3.62 3.84 15.04
CA TYR A 503 3.59 3.11 13.77
C TYR A 503 2.25 3.22 13.02
N ARG A 504 1.14 3.49 13.73
CA ARG A 504 -0.22 3.53 13.16
C ARG A 504 -0.98 4.77 13.62
N VAL A 505 -1.74 5.36 12.70
CA VAL A 505 -2.75 6.40 12.99
C VAL A 505 -4.14 5.86 12.73
N THR A 506 -5.10 6.33 13.52
CA THR A 506 -6.52 5.97 13.43
C THR A 506 -7.39 7.21 13.57
N LYS A 507 -8.68 7.12 13.24
CA LYS A 507 -9.63 8.21 13.54
C LYS A 507 -9.61 8.60 15.01
N ASP A 508 -9.57 7.59 15.88
CA ASP A 508 -9.56 7.75 17.33
C ASP A 508 -8.19 8.19 17.88
N GLY A 509 -7.13 8.33 17.07
CA GLY A 509 -5.81 8.77 17.54
C GLY A 509 -4.66 8.05 16.83
N PHE A 510 -3.93 7.24 17.59
CA PHE A 510 -2.77 6.47 17.13
C PHE A 510 -2.51 5.26 18.03
N ASP A 511 -1.72 4.31 17.53
CA ASP A 511 -1.28 3.13 18.27
C ASP A 511 0.23 2.88 18.08
N TRP A 512 0.88 2.41 19.14
CA TRP A 512 2.28 2.01 19.16
C TRP A 512 2.42 0.49 19.24
N GLU A 513 3.55 -0.04 18.78
CA GLU A 513 3.88 -1.46 18.94
C GLU A 513 4.26 -1.77 20.39
N THR A 514 3.96 -2.98 20.84
CA THR A 514 4.33 -3.52 22.16
C THR A 514 5.22 -4.74 21.99
N ILE A 515 6.01 -5.08 23.01
CA ILE A 515 6.85 -6.28 23.00
C ILE A 515 5.99 -7.51 23.38
N GLU A 516 5.93 -8.50 22.49
CA GLU A 516 5.32 -9.81 22.73
C GLU A 516 6.43 -10.85 22.95
N PRO A 517 6.60 -11.41 24.17
CA PRO A 517 7.73 -12.27 24.50
C PRO A 517 7.87 -13.52 23.63
N ASP A 518 6.76 -14.03 23.10
CA ASP A 518 6.69 -15.24 22.30
C ASP A 518 6.74 -14.98 20.79
N ASP A 519 6.70 -13.71 20.35
CA ASP A 519 6.83 -13.32 18.94
C ASP A 519 8.26 -12.80 18.65
N PRO A 520 9.12 -13.58 17.98
CA PRO A 520 10.47 -13.14 17.62
C PRO A 520 10.48 -11.95 16.65
N TRP A 521 9.34 -11.57 16.06
CA TRP A 521 9.16 -10.40 15.21
C TRP A 521 8.61 -9.19 15.96
N SER A 522 8.32 -9.32 17.26
CA SER A 522 7.86 -8.23 18.11
C SER A 522 9.05 -7.49 18.74
N TYR A 523 9.50 -6.45 18.04
CA TYR A 523 10.45 -5.46 18.55
C TYR A 523 9.76 -4.09 18.59
N ILE A 524 10.35 -3.04 19.15
CA ILE A 524 9.81 -1.66 19.14
C ILE A 524 10.86 -0.68 18.61
N GLY A 525 10.43 0.49 18.14
CA GLY A 525 11.34 1.54 17.67
C GLY A 525 10.68 2.54 16.72
N TYR A 526 11.49 3.38 16.09
CA TYR A 526 11.05 4.44 15.19
C TYR A 526 11.73 4.35 13.83
N TRP A 527 10.95 4.33 12.75
CA TRP A 527 11.49 4.30 11.39
C TRP A 527 12.09 5.67 11.01
N GLY A 528 13.28 5.66 10.42
CA GLY A 528 14.05 6.88 10.13
C GLY A 528 13.40 7.81 9.09
N ASP A 529 12.66 7.24 8.13
CA ASP A 529 12.05 7.97 7.01
C ASP A 529 10.69 8.60 7.34
N HIS A 530 10.01 8.16 8.40
CA HIS A 530 8.61 8.48 8.69
C HIS A 530 8.28 9.98 8.83
N GLN A 531 9.26 10.84 9.04
CA GLN A 531 9.03 12.25 9.36
C GLN A 531 9.18 13.16 8.14
N ILE A 532 10.41 13.33 7.65
CA ILE A 532 10.80 14.47 6.83
C ILE A 532 10.04 14.53 5.50
N ILE A 533 10.17 13.52 4.65
CA ILE A 533 9.65 13.60 3.28
C ILE A 533 8.12 13.59 3.24
N TYR A 534 7.46 12.81 4.10
CA TYR A 534 6.00 12.71 4.12
C TYR A 534 5.36 13.99 4.65
N LEU A 535 5.94 14.61 5.69
CA LEU A 535 5.51 15.91 6.15
C LEU A 535 5.76 16.98 5.08
N LEU A 536 6.94 16.97 4.45
CA LEU A 536 7.31 17.95 3.43
C LEU A 536 6.28 18.02 2.31
N LYS A 537 5.81 16.88 1.80
CA LYS A 537 4.84 16.89 0.69
C LYS A 537 3.53 17.58 1.06
N PHE A 538 3.09 17.49 2.32
CA PHE A 538 1.93 18.26 2.77
C PHE A 538 2.23 19.75 2.93
N LEU A 539 3.43 20.09 3.39
CA LEU A 539 3.83 21.49 3.58
C LEU A 539 4.00 22.22 2.24
N GLU A 540 4.65 21.57 1.26
CA GLU A 540 4.75 22.06 -0.12
C GLU A 540 3.36 22.30 -0.72
N PHE A 541 2.48 21.30 -0.59
CA PHE A 541 1.11 21.41 -1.06
C PHE A 541 0.36 22.57 -0.40
N LEU A 542 0.45 22.72 0.93
CA LEU A 542 -0.25 23.79 1.64
C LEU A 542 0.27 25.16 1.22
N GLU A 543 1.57 25.33 1.01
CA GLU A 543 2.15 26.61 0.60
C GLU A 543 1.77 26.96 -0.84
N ASP A 544 1.68 25.98 -1.74
CA ASP A 544 1.19 26.18 -3.11
C ASP A 544 -0.32 26.49 -3.16
N TYR A 545 -1.12 25.87 -2.30
CA TYR A 545 -2.57 26.05 -2.22
C TYR A 545 -2.98 27.33 -1.48
N ASN A 546 -2.31 27.67 -0.38
CA ASN A 546 -2.65 28.79 0.49
C ASN A 546 -1.39 29.46 1.07
N PRO A 547 -0.67 30.25 0.25
CA PRO A 547 0.59 30.89 0.63
C PRO A 547 0.48 31.71 1.93
N GLY A 548 1.51 31.64 2.77
CA GLY A 548 1.59 32.33 4.06
C GLY A 548 0.70 31.74 5.15
N LYS A 549 -0.01 30.63 4.88
CA LYS A 549 -0.82 29.94 5.91
C LYS A 549 0.06 29.31 7.00
N LEU A 550 1.24 28.79 6.65
CA LEU A 550 2.19 28.20 7.61
C LEU A 550 2.65 29.21 8.67
N GLU A 551 3.00 30.43 8.25
CA GLU A 551 3.41 31.51 9.15
C GLU A 551 2.36 31.78 10.24
N ARG A 552 1.06 31.70 9.90
CA ARG A 552 -0.02 31.92 10.87
C ARG A 552 -0.01 30.92 12.02
N PHE A 553 0.62 29.76 11.86
CA PHE A 553 0.74 28.76 12.91
C PHE A 553 2.02 28.91 13.76
N PHE A 554 2.96 29.78 13.39
CA PHE A 554 4.25 29.91 14.07
C PHE A 554 4.10 30.28 15.54
N SER A 555 3.09 31.09 15.90
CA SER A 555 2.84 31.52 17.28
C SER A 555 1.58 30.90 17.90
N GLN A 556 0.91 29.96 17.22
CA GLN A 556 -0.32 29.33 17.73
C GLN A 556 -0.02 28.06 18.50
N ASP A 557 -0.14 28.13 19.83
CA ASP A 557 0.00 27.01 20.76
C ASP A 557 -1.20 26.04 20.73
N ILE A 558 -1.43 25.43 19.57
CA ILE A 558 -2.53 24.48 19.33
C ILE A 558 -2.05 23.05 19.08
N PHE A 559 -0.75 22.86 18.87
CA PHE A 559 -0.16 21.54 18.66
C PHE A 559 0.18 20.85 19.98
N VAL A 560 0.30 19.52 19.93
CA VAL A 560 0.58 18.65 21.08
C VAL A 560 1.66 17.62 20.73
N TYR A 561 2.17 16.90 21.73
CA TYR A 561 3.07 15.77 21.54
C TYR A 561 2.37 14.46 21.86
N ALA A 562 2.50 13.47 20.98
CA ALA A 562 2.13 12.10 21.27
C ALA A 562 3.01 11.54 22.41
N ASN A 563 2.40 10.87 23.38
CA ASN A 563 3.10 10.15 24.43
C ASN A 563 3.19 8.67 24.05
N VAL A 564 4.30 8.31 23.40
CA VAL A 564 4.63 6.92 23.07
C VAL A 564 5.59 6.41 24.15
N PRO A 565 5.35 5.24 24.78
CA PRO A 565 6.13 4.76 25.93
C PRO A 565 7.48 4.15 25.52
N TYR A 566 8.23 4.86 24.66
CA TYR A 566 9.55 4.47 24.20
C TYR A 566 10.58 5.45 24.76
N LYS A 567 11.65 4.92 25.38
CA LYS A 567 12.78 5.71 25.91
C LYS A 567 14.02 5.48 25.08
N ILE A 568 14.47 6.51 24.36
CA ILE A 568 15.72 6.47 23.60
C ILE A 568 16.88 6.67 24.58
N LYS A 569 17.80 5.71 24.66
CA LYS A 569 18.93 5.69 25.61
C LYS A 569 19.87 6.90 25.47
N GLU A 570 20.73 7.09 26.46
CA GLU A 570 21.78 8.10 26.42
C GLU A 570 22.73 7.91 25.22
N TYR A 571 23.28 9.02 24.70
CA TYR A 571 24.16 8.99 23.53
C TYR A 571 25.36 8.03 23.68
N GLN A 572 25.96 7.94 24.87
CA GLN A 572 27.11 7.05 25.11
C GLN A 572 26.73 5.57 25.00
N ASP A 573 25.54 5.19 25.43
CA ASP A 573 25.04 3.81 25.31
C ASP A 573 24.69 3.47 23.86
N ILE A 574 24.11 4.43 23.12
CA ILE A 574 23.87 4.29 21.68
C ILE A 574 25.20 4.13 20.93
N LEU A 575 26.22 4.93 21.26
CA LEU A 575 27.55 4.83 20.64
C LEU A 575 28.22 3.49 20.94
N LYS A 576 28.00 2.94 22.13
CA LYS A 576 28.52 1.65 22.56
C LYS A 576 27.82 0.48 21.86
N ASN A 577 26.49 0.53 21.71
CA ASN A 577 25.72 -0.49 21.02
C ASN A 577 24.52 0.12 20.28
N PRO A 578 24.67 0.53 19.01
CA PRO A 578 23.62 1.25 18.30
C PRO A 578 22.46 0.36 17.82
N LYS A 579 22.48 -0.93 18.16
CA LYS A 579 21.38 -1.87 17.91
C LYS A 579 20.43 -2.04 19.10
N ASP A 580 20.83 -1.54 20.28
CA ASP A 580 20.06 -1.63 21.54
C ASP A 580 19.94 -0.22 22.14
N THR A 581 18.96 0.53 21.67
CA THR A 581 18.92 1.99 21.79
C THR A 581 17.58 2.52 22.29
N ILE A 582 16.53 1.70 22.31
CA ILE A 582 15.19 2.11 22.74
C ILE A 582 14.60 1.06 23.67
N GLU A 583 14.18 1.50 24.85
CA GLU A 583 13.50 0.68 25.84
C GLU A 583 11.99 0.94 25.84
N PHE A 584 11.20 -0.09 26.10
CA PHE A 584 9.76 0.03 26.30
C PHE A 584 9.48 0.34 27.78
N ASP A 585 8.90 1.50 28.05
CA ASP A 585 8.51 1.93 29.39
C ASP A 585 7.12 1.38 29.75
N GLU A 586 7.09 0.20 30.37
CA GLU A 586 5.84 -0.45 30.78
C GLU A 586 4.98 0.37 31.75
N ASP A 587 5.61 1.16 32.63
CA ASP A 587 4.86 1.95 33.62
C ASP A 587 4.19 3.14 32.94
N SER A 588 4.88 3.78 32.00
CA SER A 588 4.30 4.78 31.12
C SER A 588 3.16 4.21 30.26
N ASP A 589 3.32 3.02 29.67
CA ASP A 589 2.25 2.35 28.89
C ASP A 589 0.99 2.10 29.75
N LYS A 590 1.16 1.56 30.96
CA LYS A 590 0.06 1.36 31.92
C LYS A 590 -0.63 2.68 32.27
N GLU A 591 0.13 3.73 32.55
CA GLU A 591 -0.42 5.05 32.88
C GLU A 591 -1.20 5.66 31.71
N ILE A 592 -0.64 5.59 30.50
CA ILE A 592 -1.30 6.10 29.29
C ILE A 592 -2.63 5.36 29.06
N ARG A 593 -2.67 4.03 29.20
CA ARG A 593 -3.90 3.24 29.03
C ARG A 593 -4.97 3.64 30.06
N LEU A 594 -4.59 3.80 31.33
CA LEU A 594 -5.49 4.28 32.38
C LEU A 594 -6.03 5.69 32.07
N LYS A 595 -5.19 6.58 31.54
CA LYS A 595 -5.63 7.91 31.08
C LYS A 595 -6.56 7.82 29.88
N ARG A 596 -6.31 6.91 28.91
CA ARG A 596 -7.22 6.68 27.78
C ARG A 596 -8.61 6.24 28.24
N ASP A 597 -8.68 5.33 29.22
CA ASP A 597 -9.97 4.88 29.79
C ASP A 597 -10.72 6.03 30.48
N LYS A 598 -10.00 6.91 31.18
CA LYS A 598 -10.58 8.04 31.91
C LYS A 598 -10.99 9.19 31.00
N ILE A 599 -10.05 9.72 30.21
CA ILE A 599 -10.17 10.96 29.42
C ILE A 599 -10.77 10.68 28.03
N GLY A 600 -10.38 9.57 27.40
CA GLY A 600 -10.50 9.37 25.95
C GLY A 600 -9.12 9.33 25.30
N ALA A 601 -9.06 9.34 23.97
CA ALA A 601 -7.80 9.25 23.21
C ALA A 601 -6.74 10.29 23.60
N ASP A 602 -7.13 11.51 23.97
CA ASP A 602 -6.24 12.57 24.45
C ASP A 602 -5.45 12.17 25.72
N GLY A 603 -5.84 11.10 26.41
CA GLY A 603 -5.05 10.50 27.49
C GLY A 603 -3.69 9.97 27.04
N ALA A 604 -3.46 9.80 25.73
CA ALA A 604 -2.18 9.45 25.14
C ALA A 604 -1.33 10.66 24.70
N LEU A 605 -1.72 11.88 25.08
CA LEU A 605 -0.90 13.07 24.85
C LEU A 605 0.05 13.31 26.03
N LEU A 606 1.21 13.89 25.74
CA LEU A 606 2.19 14.24 26.76
C LEU A 606 1.64 15.35 27.67
N GLN A 607 1.89 15.24 28.97
CA GLN A 607 1.41 16.18 29.99
C GLN A 607 2.59 16.81 30.74
N TYR A 608 2.39 18.04 31.21
CA TYR A 608 3.25 18.64 32.23
C TYR A 608 3.07 17.91 33.57
N SER A 609 3.97 18.18 34.52
CA SER A 609 3.91 17.59 35.87
C SER A 609 2.62 17.90 36.65
N ASN A 610 1.90 18.96 36.28
CA ASN A 610 0.60 19.33 36.86
C ASN A 610 -0.60 18.62 36.20
N GLY A 611 -0.37 17.76 35.20
CA GLY A 611 -1.38 16.98 34.49
C GLY A 611 -2.06 17.67 33.31
N THR A 612 -1.72 18.92 32.96
CA THR A 612 -2.24 19.57 31.73
C THR A 612 -1.44 19.14 30.49
N VAL A 613 -2.08 19.12 29.33
CA VAL A 613 -1.45 18.71 28.06
C VAL A 613 -0.36 19.70 27.63
N VAL A 614 0.80 19.19 27.21
CA VAL A 614 1.91 19.99 26.67
C VAL A 614 1.49 20.64 25.35
N ARG A 615 1.76 21.94 25.21
CA ARG A 615 1.36 22.74 24.03
C ARG A 615 2.56 23.33 23.32
N ALA A 616 2.59 23.09 22.01
CA ALA A 616 3.59 23.60 21.10
C ALA A 616 2.91 24.45 20.01
N ASN A 617 3.69 25.36 19.43
CA ASN A 617 3.34 25.96 18.15
C ASN A 617 3.98 25.21 16.99
N PHE A 618 3.68 25.62 15.77
CA PHE A 618 4.19 24.95 14.58
C PHE A 618 5.71 24.97 14.50
N LEU A 619 6.36 26.12 14.77
CA LEU A 619 7.81 26.22 14.69
C LEU A 619 8.49 25.25 15.66
N GLU A 620 7.98 25.13 16.89
CA GLU A 620 8.49 24.17 17.86
C GLU A 620 8.37 22.73 17.37
N LYS A 621 7.23 22.35 16.75
CA LYS A 621 7.04 21.02 16.17
C LYS A 621 8.01 20.74 15.02
N ILE A 622 8.28 21.73 14.17
CA ILE A 622 9.29 21.62 13.09
C ILE A 622 10.70 21.51 13.67
N LEU A 623 11.03 22.28 14.70
CA LEU A 623 12.32 22.18 15.39
C LEU A 623 12.50 20.81 16.04
N ALA A 624 11.50 20.26 16.73
CA ALA A 624 11.59 18.96 17.38
C ALA A 624 12.00 17.84 16.39
N THR A 625 11.32 17.75 15.24
CA THR A 625 11.64 16.71 14.23
C THR A 625 12.96 16.99 13.49
N THR A 626 13.25 18.27 13.19
CA THR A 626 14.48 18.67 12.48
C THR A 626 15.72 18.44 13.34
N LEU A 627 15.68 18.88 14.60
CA LEU A 627 16.79 18.73 15.54
C LEU A 627 17.01 17.26 15.89
N ALA A 628 15.97 16.43 15.99
CA ALA A 628 16.13 14.99 16.15
C ALA A 628 16.94 14.37 15.00
N LYS A 629 16.65 14.73 13.74
CA LYS A 629 17.43 14.26 12.59
C LYS A 629 18.86 14.81 12.59
N LEU A 630 19.03 16.11 12.82
CA LEU A 630 20.35 16.74 12.83
C LEU A 630 21.22 16.30 14.03
N SER A 631 20.63 15.87 15.15
CA SER A 631 21.37 15.25 16.26
C SER A 631 22.03 13.91 15.88
N ASN A 632 21.53 13.28 14.81
CA ASN A 632 22.04 12.04 14.23
C ASN A 632 22.84 12.28 12.94
N PHE A 633 23.14 13.53 12.59
CA PHE A 633 23.90 13.84 11.37
C PHE A 633 25.38 13.47 11.55
N ILE A 634 25.87 12.62 10.65
CA ILE A 634 27.28 12.27 10.52
C ILE A 634 27.80 12.96 9.25
N PRO A 635 28.70 13.97 9.36
CA PRO A 635 29.25 14.66 8.19
C PRO A 635 29.79 13.67 7.15
N GLU A 636 29.55 13.91 5.87
CA GLU A 636 29.86 13.02 4.72
C GLU A 636 29.25 11.60 4.79
N GLY A 637 28.56 11.23 5.87
CA GLY A 637 28.00 9.90 6.10
C GLY A 637 26.49 9.82 5.88
N GLY A 638 25.73 10.84 6.34
CA GLY A 638 24.26 10.89 6.28
C GLY A 638 23.61 11.02 7.67
N ILE A 639 22.36 10.58 7.80
CA ILE A 639 21.62 10.50 9.08
C ILE A 639 21.73 9.11 9.68
N TRP A 640 22.21 8.99 10.91
CA TRP A 640 22.45 7.70 11.57
C TRP A 640 21.16 6.91 11.84
N MET A 641 21.14 5.62 11.46
CA MET A 641 20.00 4.72 11.64
C MET A 641 20.11 3.93 12.96
N ASN A 642 19.77 4.56 14.09
CA ASN A 642 20.01 4.01 15.43
C ASN A 642 18.74 3.85 16.28
N THR A 643 17.56 3.74 15.67
CA THR A 643 16.25 3.77 16.35
C THR A 643 15.49 2.43 16.29
N GLN A 644 16.21 1.31 16.24
CA GLN A 644 15.68 -0.07 16.25
C GLN A 644 14.68 -0.43 15.13
N ARG A 645 14.51 0.44 14.13
CA ARG A 645 13.70 0.22 12.93
C ARG A 645 14.42 0.71 11.69
N PRO A 646 14.18 0.08 10.52
CA PRO A 646 14.75 0.52 9.26
C PRO A 646 14.08 1.81 8.76
N GLU A 647 14.32 2.14 7.50
CA GLU A 647 13.56 3.15 6.76
C GLU A 647 12.51 2.48 5.85
N TRP A 648 12.32 2.96 4.62
CA TRP A 648 11.31 2.43 3.69
C TRP A 648 11.54 0.94 3.37
N ASN A 649 12.79 0.54 3.09
CA ASN A 649 13.13 -0.83 2.74
C ASN A 649 13.34 -1.72 3.98
N ASP A 650 12.28 -2.41 4.40
CA ASP A 650 12.34 -3.33 5.55
C ASP A 650 13.26 -4.55 5.30
N ALA A 651 13.55 -4.90 4.04
CA ALA A 651 14.47 -5.99 3.73
C ALA A 651 15.94 -5.67 4.03
N ASN A 652 16.29 -4.38 4.18
CA ASN A 652 17.61 -3.90 4.62
C ASN A 652 17.65 -3.58 6.14
N ASN A 653 16.82 -4.25 6.94
CA ASN A 653 16.71 -4.00 8.38
C ASN A 653 17.99 -4.23 9.21
N ALA A 654 18.97 -5.01 8.72
CA ALA A 654 20.22 -5.20 9.46
C ALA A 654 21.16 -3.97 9.40
N LEU A 655 20.88 -3.00 8.52
CA LEU A 655 21.54 -1.70 8.51
C LEU A 655 21.27 -0.91 9.79
N VAL A 656 20.15 -1.15 10.48
CA VAL A 656 19.89 -0.51 11.78
C VAL A 656 21.03 -0.82 12.74
N GLY A 657 21.61 0.23 13.34
CA GLY A 657 22.82 0.19 14.13
C GLY A 657 23.95 0.97 13.46
N ASN A 658 24.61 0.38 12.47
CA ASN A 658 25.79 1.00 11.84
C ASN A 658 25.48 1.71 10.51
N GLY A 659 24.27 1.53 9.98
CA GLY A 659 23.79 2.16 8.75
C GLY A 659 23.59 3.66 8.93
N VAL A 660 23.88 4.40 7.87
CA VAL A 660 23.71 5.85 7.80
C VAL A 660 22.99 6.19 6.51
N SER A 661 21.85 6.88 6.61
CA SER A 661 20.96 7.19 5.50
C SER A 661 21.36 8.51 4.82
N MET A 662 21.88 8.40 3.60
CA MET A 662 21.97 9.54 2.70
C MET A 662 20.61 9.85 2.06
N VAL A 663 19.73 8.85 1.91
CA VAL A 663 18.34 9.00 1.45
C VAL A 663 17.61 10.07 2.28
N THR A 664 17.58 9.92 3.60
CA THR A 664 16.94 10.88 4.50
C THR A 664 17.67 12.22 4.47
N LEU A 665 18.99 12.25 4.28
CA LEU A 665 19.74 13.51 4.14
C LEU A 665 19.33 14.29 2.88
N TYR A 666 19.13 13.62 1.74
CA TYR A 666 18.69 14.26 0.50
C TYR A 666 17.32 14.92 0.67
N TYR A 667 16.38 14.24 1.32
CA TYR A 667 15.06 14.79 1.63
C TYR A 667 15.12 15.88 2.71
N LEU A 668 16.00 15.75 3.71
CA LEU A 668 16.23 16.79 4.71
C LEU A 668 16.79 18.06 4.09
N ARG A 669 17.64 17.94 3.06
CA ARG A 669 18.08 19.11 2.28
C ARG A 669 16.89 19.81 1.62
N ARG A 670 16.00 19.08 0.94
CA ARG A 670 14.78 19.65 0.33
C ARG A 670 13.90 20.33 1.38
N PHE A 671 13.71 19.66 2.53
CA PHE A 671 12.93 20.16 3.66
C PHE A 671 13.48 21.48 4.22
N LEU A 672 14.79 21.53 4.51
CA LEU A 672 15.42 22.75 5.00
C LEU A 672 15.43 23.86 3.95
N LYS A 673 15.57 23.52 2.66
CA LYS A 673 15.52 24.52 1.60
C LYS A 673 14.13 25.13 1.45
N PHE A 674 13.08 24.31 1.56
CA PHE A 674 11.69 24.79 1.63
C PHE A 674 11.51 25.74 2.82
N PHE A 675 11.99 25.36 4.01
CA PHE A 675 11.88 26.21 5.20
C PHE A 675 12.74 27.47 5.15
N GLU A 676 13.89 27.46 4.47
CA GLU A 676 14.67 28.67 4.21
C GLU A 676 13.79 29.73 3.52
N ASP A 677 13.06 29.33 2.47
CA ASP A 677 12.20 30.24 1.72
C ASP A 677 10.97 30.68 2.54
N VAL A 678 10.37 29.77 3.34
CA VAL A 678 9.26 30.11 4.24
C VAL A 678 9.70 31.11 5.32
N PHE A 679 10.87 30.91 5.93
CA PHE A 679 11.36 31.79 6.99
C PHE A 679 11.84 33.15 6.45
N GLU A 680 12.43 33.19 5.25
CA GLU A 680 12.85 34.44 4.61
C GLU A 680 11.67 35.35 4.24
N ASN A 681 10.53 34.76 3.88
CA ASN A 681 9.33 35.50 3.49
C ASN A 681 8.38 35.83 4.67
N ALA A 682 8.62 35.26 5.85
CA ALA A 682 7.78 35.50 7.02
C ALA A 682 7.97 36.91 7.58
N THR A 683 6.89 37.47 8.12
CA THR A 683 6.85 38.79 8.77
C THR A 683 7.04 38.74 10.28
N VAL A 684 6.86 37.56 10.90
CA VAL A 684 7.09 37.31 12.32
C VAL A 684 8.58 37.37 12.65
N ASP A 685 9.00 38.24 13.58
CA ASP A 685 10.40 38.37 14.03
C ASP A 685 10.78 37.32 15.09
N LYS A 686 9.85 37.01 16.00
CA LYS A 686 10.11 36.24 17.22
C LYS A 686 9.03 35.21 17.49
N VAL A 687 9.42 34.05 18.00
CA VAL A 687 8.52 32.95 18.35
C VAL A 687 8.93 32.38 19.70
N GLU A 688 7.94 32.11 20.56
CA GLU A 688 8.14 31.45 21.85
C GLU A 688 8.12 29.93 21.69
N VAL A 689 9.18 29.25 22.10
CA VAL A 689 9.24 27.77 22.14
C VAL A 689 9.52 27.31 23.56
N SER A 690 9.22 26.06 23.90
CA SER A 690 9.64 25.49 25.19
C SER A 690 11.13 25.74 25.47
N SER A 691 11.45 26.14 26.71
CA SER A 691 12.84 26.44 27.12
C SER A 691 13.81 25.29 26.83
N GLU A 692 13.34 24.06 26.97
CA GLU A 692 14.09 22.83 26.70
C GLU A 692 14.41 22.68 25.20
N ILE A 693 13.47 23.06 24.31
CA ILE A 693 13.70 23.09 22.85
C ILE A 693 14.67 24.22 22.48
N ALA A 694 14.56 25.39 23.10
CA ALA A 694 15.46 26.51 22.84
C ALA A 694 16.92 26.16 23.20
N GLU A 695 17.15 25.47 24.31
CA GLU A 695 18.47 24.98 24.70
C GLU A 695 19.02 23.96 23.68
N PHE A 696 18.20 22.98 23.29
CA PHE A 696 18.59 22.00 22.29
C PHE A 696 18.92 22.65 20.93
N PHE A 697 18.07 23.57 20.48
CA PHE A 697 18.28 24.35 19.27
C PHE A 697 19.61 25.12 19.30
N ASN A 698 19.88 25.85 20.38
CA ASN A 698 21.11 26.65 20.51
C ASN A 698 22.38 25.79 20.53
N ALA A 699 22.34 24.62 21.16
CA ALA A 699 23.45 23.67 21.16
C ALA A 699 23.75 23.13 19.76
N VAL A 700 22.72 22.67 19.03
CA VAL A 700 22.86 22.17 17.66
C VAL A 700 23.30 23.29 16.71
N LYS A 701 22.67 24.47 16.78
CA LYS A 701 23.06 25.66 16.01
C LYS A 701 24.54 25.99 16.20
N SER A 702 25.00 26.02 17.44
CA SER A 702 26.41 26.30 17.76
C SER A 702 27.35 25.26 17.15
N ALA A 703 26.98 23.97 17.18
CA ALA A 703 27.78 22.90 16.60
C ALA A 703 27.96 23.06 15.07
N PHE A 704 26.88 23.40 14.34
CA PHE A 704 26.97 23.66 12.90
C PHE A 704 27.77 24.94 12.60
N GLN A 705 27.45 26.06 13.24
CA GLN A 705 28.10 27.34 12.94
C GLN A 705 29.60 27.36 13.26
N GLN A 706 30.03 26.73 14.37
CA GLN A 706 31.45 26.67 14.75
C GLN A 706 32.28 25.77 13.82
N ASN A 707 31.64 24.83 13.11
CA ASN A 707 32.29 23.90 12.20
C ASN A 707 32.04 24.24 10.71
N GLU A 708 31.58 25.43 10.38
CA GLU A 708 31.36 25.78 8.97
C GLU A 708 32.67 25.89 8.16
N SER A 709 33.76 26.32 8.80
CA SER A 709 35.06 26.53 8.13
C SER A 709 35.68 25.25 7.54
N ILE A 710 35.37 24.08 8.10
CA ILE A 710 35.92 22.79 7.64
C ILE A 710 35.27 22.29 6.34
N LEU A 711 34.15 22.89 5.90
CA LEU A 711 33.45 22.51 4.67
C LEU A 711 34.22 22.88 3.38
N SER A 712 35.33 23.59 3.50
CA SER A 712 36.22 23.94 2.38
C SER A 712 37.05 22.75 1.87
N GLY A 713 37.12 21.64 2.63
CA GLY A 713 37.85 20.43 2.27
C GLY A 713 37.11 19.15 2.69
N SER A 714 37.79 18.01 2.63
CA SER A 714 37.30 16.74 3.19
C SER A 714 37.38 16.75 4.72
N ILE A 715 36.43 16.11 5.39
CA ILE A 715 36.38 16.03 6.85
C ILE A 715 37.07 14.74 7.30
N ASP A 716 38.06 14.84 8.19
CA ASP A 716 38.71 13.63 8.74
C ASP A 716 37.87 12.94 9.82
N ASP A 717 38.17 11.66 10.09
CA ASP A 717 37.36 10.82 10.97
C ASP A 717 37.32 11.29 12.43
N ALA A 718 38.37 11.97 12.91
CA ALA A 718 38.42 12.51 14.27
C ALA A 718 37.50 13.74 14.38
N LYS A 719 37.54 14.63 13.38
CA LYS A 719 36.64 15.78 13.28
C LYS A 719 35.19 15.33 13.10
N ARG A 720 34.95 14.29 12.30
CA ARG A 720 33.63 13.68 12.12
C ARG A 720 33.04 13.21 13.43
N LYS A 721 33.84 12.49 14.26
CA LYS A 721 33.42 12.09 15.60
C LYS A 721 33.15 13.28 16.50
N GLN A 722 34.02 14.29 16.50
CA GLN A 722 33.83 15.49 17.32
C GLN A 722 32.48 16.17 17.05
N ILE A 723 32.09 16.29 15.77
CA ILE A 723 30.80 16.88 15.39
C ILE A 723 29.64 15.97 15.81
N LEU A 724 29.75 14.66 15.57
CA LEU A 724 28.73 13.69 16.00
C LEU A 724 28.53 13.72 17.53
N ASP A 725 29.61 13.80 18.31
CA ASP A 725 29.53 13.87 19.77
C ASP A 725 28.80 15.15 20.21
N LEU A 726 29.10 16.32 19.63
CA LEU A 726 28.41 17.57 19.95
C LEU A 726 26.91 17.48 19.69
N LEU A 727 26.53 16.92 18.54
CA LEU A 727 25.15 16.79 18.09
C LEU A 727 24.37 15.74 18.90
N GLY A 728 24.97 14.57 19.11
CA GLY A 728 24.38 13.46 19.84
C GLY A 728 24.19 13.76 21.32
N ILE A 729 25.17 14.44 21.96
CA ILE A 729 25.06 14.89 23.35
C ILE A 729 23.94 15.92 23.49
N ALA A 730 23.82 16.88 22.57
CA ALA A 730 22.74 17.87 22.61
C ALA A 730 21.35 17.20 22.57
N GLY A 731 21.16 16.23 21.66
CA GLY A 731 19.92 15.46 21.60
C GLY A 731 19.68 14.59 22.83
N SER A 732 20.75 14.05 23.43
CA SER A 732 20.68 13.23 24.66
C SER A 732 20.24 14.04 25.86
N ASN A 733 20.85 15.20 26.08
CA ASN A 733 20.53 16.07 27.20
C ASN A 733 19.06 16.52 27.14
N TYR A 734 18.57 16.85 25.94
CA TYR A 734 17.16 17.24 25.75
C TYR A 734 16.19 16.13 26.15
N ARG A 735 16.33 14.92 25.61
CA ARG A 735 15.37 13.84 25.88
C ARG A 735 15.45 13.31 27.31
N GLU A 736 16.65 13.17 27.86
CA GLU A 736 16.83 12.74 29.25
C GLU A 736 16.19 13.74 30.22
N HIS A 737 16.35 15.05 29.96
CA HIS A 737 15.68 16.06 30.78
C HIS A 737 14.16 15.86 30.82
N ILE A 738 13.53 15.65 29.66
CA ILE A 738 12.08 15.45 29.57
C ILE A 738 11.64 14.12 30.18
N TYR A 739 12.38 13.02 29.96
CA TYR A 739 12.05 11.72 30.55
C TYR A 739 12.07 11.74 32.08
N HIS A 740 12.98 12.50 32.71
CA HIS A 740 13.11 12.56 34.17
C HIS A 740 12.30 13.69 34.82
N ASN A 741 12.12 14.83 34.15
CA ASN A 741 11.56 16.04 34.76
C ASN A 741 10.25 16.54 34.12
N SER A 742 9.81 15.92 33.02
CA SER A 742 8.78 16.48 32.12
C SER A 742 9.18 17.85 31.54
N PHE A 743 8.34 18.42 30.67
CA PHE A 743 8.48 19.83 30.30
C PHE A 743 8.21 20.74 31.51
N SER A 744 8.99 21.81 31.66
CA SER A 744 8.81 22.81 32.74
C SER A 744 7.55 23.68 32.55
N GLY A 745 7.09 23.83 31.31
CA GLY A 745 6.04 24.77 30.93
C GLY A 745 6.52 26.20 30.69
N ASN A 746 7.81 26.48 30.89
CA ASN A 746 8.40 27.77 30.54
C ASN A 746 8.68 27.85 29.03
N LYS A 747 8.52 29.05 28.47
CA LYS A 747 8.87 29.32 27.08
C LYS A 747 9.97 30.37 26.99
N THR A 748 10.80 30.22 25.95
CA THR A 748 11.90 31.11 25.60
C THR A 748 11.67 31.64 24.20
N GLU A 749 11.86 32.94 24.03
CA GLU A 749 11.78 33.59 22.74
C GLU A 749 13.04 33.31 21.91
N ILE A 750 12.87 32.84 20.68
CA ILE A 750 13.91 32.71 19.67
C ILE A 750 13.60 33.64 18.49
N THR A 751 14.63 34.19 17.85
CA THR A 751 14.44 35.04 16.67
C THR A 751 14.36 34.20 15.40
N LEU A 752 13.53 34.60 14.45
CA LEU A 752 13.43 33.91 13.17
C LEU A 752 14.71 34.06 12.34
N SER A 753 15.42 35.19 12.48
CA SER A 753 16.76 35.37 11.90
C SER A 753 17.74 34.32 12.39
N ASP A 754 17.73 34.00 13.70
CA ASP A 754 18.59 32.95 14.26
C ASP A 754 18.26 31.56 13.70
N VAL A 755 16.98 31.28 13.48
CA VAL A 755 16.49 30.02 12.87
C VAL A 755 16.88 29.95 11.39
N LEU A 756 16.78 31.05 10.65
CA LEU A 756 17.18 31.15 9.25
C LEU A 756 18.70 30.97 9.09
N ASP A 757 19.50 31.63 9.93
CA ASP A 757 20.97 31.49 9.92
C ASP A 757 21.41 30.06 10.26
N PHE A 758 20.73 29.43 11.22
CA PHE A 758 20.92 28.01 11.50
C PHE A 758 20.57 27.14 10.29
N THR A 759 19.40 27.36 9.69
CA THR A 759 18.91 26.61 8.52
C THR A 759 19.92 26.67 7.37
N ARG A 760 20.42 27.87 7.06
CA ARG A 760 21.47 28.10 6.05
C ARG A 760 22.77 27.37 6.38
N SER A 761 23.22 27.42 7.63
CA SER A 761 24.44 26.71 8.03
C SER A 761 24.28 25.19 7.95
N ALA A 762 23.12 24.65 8.36
CA ALA A 762 22.79 23.24 8.22
C ALA A 762 22.76 22.81 6.75
N ILE A 763 22.09 23.56 5.86
CA ILE A 763 22.08 23.29 4.41
C ILE A 763 23.50 23.17 3.85
N LYS A 764 24.43 24.08 4.22
CA LYS A 764 25.83 24.00 3.74
C LYS A 764 26.52 22.68 4.11
N HIS A 765 26.28 22.18 5.32
CA HIS A 765 26.84 20.90 5.77
C HIS A 765 26.20 19.70 5.06
N LEU A 766 24.87 19.75 4.85
CA LEU A 766 24.17 18.70 4.10
C LEU A 766 24.66 18.68 2.64
N GLU A 767 24.71 19.82 1.96
CA GLU A 767 25.18 19.90 0.58
C GLU A 767 26.65 19.49 0.40
N HIS A 768 27.51 19.80 1.37
CA HIS A 768 28.87 19.25 1.43
C HIS A 768 28.85 17.71 1.48
N SER A 769 28.02 17.15 2.34
CA SER A 769 27.87 15.69 2.46
C SER A 769 27.29 15.06 1.20
N ILE A 770 26.37 15.74 0.49
CA ILE A 770 25.87 15.29 -0.82
C ILE A 770 27.00 15.22 -1.84
N ARG A 771 27.83 16.28 -1.95
CA ARG A 771 28.98 16.29 -2.87
C ARG A 771 29.98 15.16 -2.58
N ALA A 772 30.23 14.87 -1.30
CA ALA A 772 31.12 13.79 -0.87
C ALA A 772 30.57 12.38 -1.17
N ASN A 773 29.29 12.25 -1.54
CA ASN A 773 28.62 10.97 -1.77
C ASN A 773 28.30 10.68 -3.24
N ARG A 774 28.85 11.46 -4.18
CA ARG A 774 28.79 11.14 -5.61
C ARG A 774 29.81 10.04 -5.93
N ARG A 775 29.36 8.99 -6.58
CA ARG A 775 30.18 7.88 -7.08
C ARG A 775 30.83 8.21 -8.41
N HIS A 776 31.84 7.43 -8.77
CA HIS A 776 32.56 7.55 -10.04
C HIS A 776 31.67 7.26 -11.27
N ASP A 777 30.59 6.50 -11.10
CA ASP A 777 29.60 6.17 -12.14
C ASP A 777 28.44 7.21 -12.21
N ASN A 778 28.62 8.37 -11.56
CA ASN A 778 27.64 9.46 -11.40
C ASN A 778 26.45 9.17 -10.49
N LEU A 779 26.25 7.93 -10.04
CA LEU A 779 25.24 7.62 -9.04
C LEU A 779 25.60 8.20 -7.68
N TYR A 780 24.65 8.20 -6.76
CA TYR A 780 24.84 8.65 -5.39
C TYR A 780 24.65 7.51 -4.40
N HIS A 781 25.41 7.53 -3.30
CA HIS A 781 25.26 6.55 -2.23
C HIS A 781 23.89 6.71 -1.53
N ALA A 782 23.18 5.59 -1.32
CA ALA A 782 21.90 5.60 -0.60
C ALA A 782 22.11 5.41 0.91
N TYR A 783 22.86 4.38 1.26
CA TYR A 783 23.17 3.99 2.62
C TYR A 783 24.67 3.74 2.75
N ASN A 784 25.25 4.28 3.82
CA ASN A 784 26.64 4.11 4.20
C ASN A 784 26.73 3.31 5.51
N LEU A 785 27.94 2.90 5.88
CA LEU A 785 28.24 2.27 7.17
C LEU A 785 29.21 3.15 7.96
N MET A 786 28.89 3.40 9.22
CA MET A 786 29.80 4.05 10.17
C MET A 786 30.42 3.03 11.11
N THR A 787 31.70 3.25 11.45
CA THR A 787 32.42 2.49 12.47
C THR A 787 33.08 3.45 13.44
N VAL A 788 32.87 3.20 14.73
CA VAL A 788 33.53 3.94 15.81
C VAL A 788 34.82 3.20 16.17
N ASP A 789 35.96 3.91 16.12
CA ASP A 789 37.25 3.40 16.57
C ASP A 789 37.91 4.46 17.47
N GLY A 790 37.78 4.27 18.79
CA GLY A 790 38.27 5.22 19.79
C GLY A 790 37.70 6.63 19.58
N ASP A 791 38.56 7.57 19.19
CA ASP A 791 38.24 8.97 18.93
C ASP A 791 37.88 9.28 17.46
N LYS A 792 37.62 8.25 16.65
CA LYS A 792 37.31 8.38 15.21
C LYS A 792 35.98 7.75 14.83
N VAL A 793 35.35 8.33 13.80
CA VAL A 793 34.21 7.74 13.08
C VAL A 793 34.58 7.66 11.60
N SER A 794 34.80 6.45 11.10
CA SER A 794 35.10 6.18 9.69
C SER A 794 33.83 5.82 8.90
N ILE A 795 33.78 6.20 7.62
CA ILE A 795 32.70 5.86 6.69
C ILE A 795 33.16 4.79 5.69
N SER A 796 32.31 3.82 5.42
CA SER A 796 32.45 2.89 4.30
C SER A 796 31.14 2.78 3.52
N TYR A 797 31.21 2.28 2.29
CA TYR A 797 30.14 2.41 1.31
C TYR A 797 29.54 1.07 0.93
N LEU A 798 28.25 1.09 0.57
CA LEU A 798 27.51 -0.05 0.04
C LEU A 798 27.36 0.06 -1.49
N ASP A 799 26.80 -1.00 -2.09
CA ASP A 799 26.47 -1.06 -3.50
C ASP A 799 25.49 0.06 -3.93
N GLU A 800 25.43 0.35 -5.23
CA GLU A 800 24.42 1.24 -5.79
C GLU A 800 23.00 0.78 -5.43
N MET A 801 22.12 1.72 -5.10
CA MET A 801 20.71 1.40 -4.79
C MET A 801 19.79 2.42 -5.46
N LEU A 802 18.66 1.95 -6.00
CA LEU A 802 17.69 2.78 -6.71
C LEU A 802 17.16 3.92 -5.84
N GLU A 803 16.89 3.63 -4.56
CA GLU A 803 16.33 4.57 -3.60
C GLU A 803 17.20 5.82 -3.38
N GLY A 804 18.54 5.68 -3.38
CA GLY A 804 19.44 6.82 -3.31
C GLY A 804 19.34 7.74 -4.53
N GLN A 805 19.03 7.17 -5.70
CA GLN A 805 18.94 7.93 -6.95
C GLN A 805 17.63 8.72 -6.98
N VAL A 806 16.53 8.08 -6.57
CA VAL A 806 15.25 8.74 -6.36
C VAL A 806 15.40 9.93 -5.42
N ALA A 807 16.01 9.70 -4.25
CA ALA A 807 16.12 10.72 -3.23
C ALA A 807 17.03 11.90 -3.63
N VAL A 808 18.16 11.65 -4.29
CA VAL A 808 19.04 12.74 -4.75
C VAL A 808 18.41 13.54 -5.89
N LEU A 809 17.68 12.88 -6.81
CA LEU A 809 16.93 13.57 -7.88
C LEU A 809 15.80 14.43 -7.31
N SER A 810 15.15 13.98 -6.24
CA SER A 810 14.13 14.74 -5.51
C SER A 810 14.68 15.82 -4.59
N SER A 811 16.00 15.89 -4.33
CA SER A 811 16.58 16.82 -3.33
C SER A 811 16.49 18.31 -3.70
N GLY A 812 16.24 18.60 -4.98
CA GLY A 812 16.33 19.95 -5.54
C GLY A 812 17.73 20.56 -5.52
N TYR A 813 18.77 19.78 -5.20
CA TYR A 813 20.15 20.27 -5.10
C TYR A 813 20.88 20.24 -6.45
N LEU A 814 20.66 19.18 -7.23
CA LEU A 814 21.35 18.97 -8.50
C LEU A 814 20.83 19.93 -9.58
N SER A 815 21.74 20.37 -10.45
CA SER A 815 21.36 21.01 -11.72
C SER A 815 20.71 19.99 -12.67
N SER A 816 19.95 20.46 -13.66
CA SER A 816 19.32 19.61 -14.68
C SER A 816 20.33 18.72 -15.41
N LYS A 817 21.56 19.22 -15.65
CA LYS A 817 22.65 18.46 -16.28
C LYS A 817 23.23 17.38 -15.36
N GLU A 818 23.33 17.64 -14.07
CA GLU A 818 23.77 16.64 -13.10
C GLU A 818 22.71 15.57 -12.91
N SER A 819 21.43 15.95 -12.84
CA SER A 819 20.31 15.00 -12.81
C SER A 819 20.29 14.10 -14.06
N LEU A 820 20.52 14.67 -15.25
CA LEU A 820 20.67 13.89 -16.47
C LEU A 820 21.84 12.91 -16.40
N ALA A 821 22.99 13.33 -15.86
CA ALA A 821 24.14 12.45 -15.68
C ALA A 821 23.87 11.30 -14.70
N VAL A 822 23.08 11.53 -13.64
CA VAL A 822 22.61 10.48 -12.73
C VAL A 822 21.72 9.48 -13.48
N LEU A 823 20.78 9.96 -14.30
CA LEU A 823 19.87 9.10 -15.07
C LEU A 823 20.59 8.28 -16.14
N ASP A 824 21.54 8.89 -16.85
CA ASP A 824 22.40 8.18 -17.78
C ASP A 824 23.20 7.07 -17.08
N GLY A 825 23.78 7.39 -15.91
CA GLY A 825 24.50 6.41 -15.08
C GLY A 825 23.58 5.30 -14.59
N LEU A 826 22.35 5.63 -14.18
CA LEU A 826 21.35 4.68 -13.70
C LEU A 826 20.95 3.71 -14.80
N LYS A 827 20.67 4.20 -16.01
CA LYS A 827 20.34 3.36 -17.17
C LYS A 827 21.49 2.41 -17.56
N GLN A 828 22.75 2.85 -17.40
CA GLN A 828 23.94 2.04 -17.67
C GLN A 828 24.33 1.09 -16.52
N SER A 829 23.68 1.23 -15.35
CA SER A 829 24.06 0.50 -14.13
C SER A 829 23.52 -0.93 -14.10
N LYS A 830 23.98 -1.70 -13.11
CA LYS A 830 23.46 -3.04 -12.79
C LYS A 830 22.04 -3.03 -12.23
N LEU A 831 21.48 -1.85 -11.97
CA LEU A 831 20.09 -1.72 -11.51
C LEU A 831 19.11 -1.89 -12.67
N PHE A 832 19.53 -1.64 -13.91
CA PHE A 832 18.67 -1.83 -15.06
C PHE A 832 18.50 -3.32 -15.37
N ARG A 833 17.24 -3.78 -15.42
CA ARG A 833 16.83 -5.15 -15.69
C ARG A 833 16.15 -5.20 -17.06
N GLU A 834 16.83 -5.85 -18.02
CA GLU A 834 16.50 -5.78 -19.44
C GLU A 834 15.15 -6.41 -19.83
N ASP A 835 14.81 -7.59 -19.30
CA ASP A 835 13.60 -8.33 -19.69
C ASP A 835 12.31 -7.54 -19.39
N GLN A 836 12.31 -6.80 -18.29
CA GLN A 836 11.20 -5.93 -17.88
C GLN A 836 11.44 -4.45 -18.20
N TYR A 837 12.61 -4.11 -18.75
CA TYR A 837 12.99 -2.75 -19.13
C TYR A 837 12.77 -1.73 -17.99
N SER A 838 13.20 -2.08 -16.78
CA SER A 838 12.98 -1.29 -15.56
C SER A 838 14.07 -1.54 -14.52
N TYR A 839 13.90 -1.06 -13.28
CA TYR A 839 14.98 -0.99 -12.29
C TYR A 839 14.75 -1.88 -11.06
N VAL A 840 15.76 -2.66 -10.67
CA VAL A 840 15.82 -3.36 -9.37
C VAL A 840 16.32 -2.43 -8.27
N LEU A 841 16.05 -2.77 -7.01
CA LEU A 841 16.44 -1.94 -5.87
C LEU A 841 17.96 -1.87 -5.65
N TYR A 842 18.66 -2.97 -5.91
CA TYR A 842 20.10 -3.13 -5.76
C TYR A 842 20.61 -4.25 -6.68
N PRO A 843 21.91 -4.31 -7.00
CA PRO A 843 22.46 -5.28 -7.94
C PRO A 843 22.20 -6.72 -7.53
N TYR A 844 21.98 -7.57 -8.53
CA TYR A 844 21.90 -9.01 -8.33
C TYR A 844 23.25 -9.56 -7.82
N LYS A 845 23.22 -10.39 -6.77
CA LYS A 845 24.41 -11.04 -6.20
C LYS A 845 24.35 -12.55 -6.42
N ASN A 846 25.44 -13.13 -6.91
CA ASN A 846 25.59 -14.58 -6.97
C ASN A 846 25.98 -15.11 -5.59
N LEU A 847 24.99 -15.59 -4.84
CA LEU A 847 25.22 -16.19 -3.53
C LEU A 847 25.96 -17.53 -3.68
N LYS A 848 26.88 -17.79 -2.74
CA LYS A 848 27.58 -19.07 -2.67
C LYS A 848 26.58 -20.22 -2.57
N GLY A 849 26.86 -21.31 -3.28
CA GLY A 849 26.11 -22.55 -3.13
C GLY A 849 26.21 -23.12 -1.72
N PHE A 850 25.33 -24.07 -1.38
CA PHE A 850 25.29 -24.65 -0.03
C PHE A 850 26.64 -25.23 0.41
N MET A 851 27.39 -25.84 -0.51
CA MET A 851 28.69 -26.46 -0.22
C MET A 851 29.84 -25.46 -0.06
N ASP A 852 29.73 -24.27 -0.65
CA ASP A 852 30.82 -23.29 -0.70
C ASP A 852 30.77 -22.27 0.45
N ARG A 853 29.62 -22.15 1.13
CA ARG A 853 29.34 -21.04 2.05
C ARG A 853 29.95 -21.18 3.45
N ASN A 854 30.28 -22.40 3.88
CA ASN A 854 30.77 -22.68 5.25
C ASN A 854 32.06 -23.50 5.19
N THR A 855 33.09 -22.98 4.54
CA THR A 855 34.40 -23.66 4.45
C THR A 855 35.46 -22.77 5.06
N ILE A 856 36.07 -23.25 6.15
CA ILE A 856 37.15 -22.58 6.86
C ILE A 856 38.47 -22.89 6.13
N PRO A 857 39.24 -21.88 5.72
CA PRO A 857 40.55 -22.11 5.14
C PRO A 857 41.46 -22.92 6.07
N SER A 858 42.13 -23.94 5.52
CA SER A 858 42.98 -24.85 6.30
C SER A 858 44.09 -24.12 7.07
N ASN A 859 44.63 -23.02 6.54
CA ASN A 859 45.59 -22.15 7.22
C ASN A 859 44.98 -21.49 8.46
N ALA A 860 43.75 -20.98 8.39
CA ALA A 860 43.07 -20.36 9.53
C ALA A 860 42.87 -21.34 10.70
N VAL A 861 42.49 -22.59 10.41
CA VAL A 861 42.44 -23.67 11.41
C VAL A 861 43.84 -23.97 11.95
N ASN A 862 44.83 -24.04 11.06
CA ASN A 862 46.22 -24.29 11.43
C ASN A 862 46.92 -23.13 12.15
N ASP A 863 46.33 -21.95 12.23
CA ASP A 863 46.88 -20.84 13.00
C ASP A 863 46.23 -20.69 14.38
N SER A 864 45.09 -21.36 14.65
CA SER A 864 44.42 -21.37 15.95
C SER A 864 44.80 -22.61 16.76
N LYS A 865 45.26 -22.41 18.00
CA LYS A 865 45.55 -23.51 18.92
C LYS A 865 44.27 -24.22 19.34
N LEU A 866 43.19 -23.46 19.57
CA LEU A 866 41.89 -24.01 19.95
C LEU A 866 41.30 -24.89 18.83
N LEU A 867 41.19 -24.36 17.61
CA LEU A 867 40.56 -25.08 16.50
C LEU A 867 41.34 -26.37 16.14
N LYS A 868 42.68 -26.34 16.20
CA LYS A 868 43.50 -27.57 16.06
C LYS A 868 43.19 -28.62 17.12
N ALA A 869 43.13 -28.20 18.39
CA ALA A 869 42.88 -29.11 19.50
C ALA A 869 41.49 -29.76 19.36
N LEU A 870 40.47 -28.97 19.03
CA LEU A 870 39.12 -29.47 18.79
C LEU A 870 39.07 -30.49 17.64
N VAL A 871 39.79 -30.25 16.54
CA VAL A 871 39.89 -31.21 15.42
C VAL A 871 40.61 -32.50 15.84
N SER A 872 41.75 -32.38 16.53
CA SER A 872 42.54 -33.53 17.02
C SER A 872 41.72 -34.44 17.92
N ASP A 873 40.90 -33.84 18.78
CA ASP A 873 40.14 -34.56 19.80
C ASP A 873 38.76 -34.99 19.30
N GLY A 874 38.44 -34.76 18.02
CA GLY A 874 37.16 -35.09 17.41
C GLY A 874 35.97 -34.29 17.97
N ASN A 875 36.23 -33.14 18.60
CA ASN A 875 35.19 -32.28 19.17
C ASN A 875 34.54 -31.41 18.08
N THR A 876 33.26 -31.65 17.81
CA THR A 876 32.51 -30.99 16.74
C THR A 876 31.67 -29.80 17.19
N GLN A 877 31.85 -29.30 18.42
CA GLN A 877 31.02 -28.21 18.96
C GLN A 877 31.21 -26.89 18.20
N ILE A 878 32.45 -26.55 17.83
CA ILE A 878 32.77 -25.31 17.08
C ILE A 878 32.97 -25.57 15.59
N LEU A 879 33.80 -26.57 15.24
CA LEU A 879 34.10 -26.92 13.86
C LEU A 879 34.16 -28.44 13.66
N LYS A 880 33.98 -28.88 12.41
CA LYS A 880 34.11 -30.29 12.00
C LYS A 880 35.00 -30.38 10.76
N LYS A 881 35.84 -31.41 10.70
CA LYS A 881 36.59 -31.80 9.51
C LYS A 881 35.78 -32.84 8.72
N ASP A 882 35.59 -32.65 7.42
CA ASP A 882 34.89 -33.58 6.55
C ASP A 882 35.79 -34.74 6.09
N SER A 883 35.24 -35.66 5.27
CA SER A 883 35.99 -36.81 4.76
C SER A 883 37.04 -36.46 3.68
N ASN A 884 36.92 -35.30 3.05
CA ASN A 884 37.85 -34.82 2.03
C ASN A 884 38.99 -34.00 2.63
N GLY A 885 38.86 -33.60 3.90
CA GLY A 885 39.84 -32.88 4.67
C GLY A 885 39.55 -31.40 4.85
N ASP A 886 38.39 -30.92 4.38
CA ASP A 886 37.93 -29.54 4.55
C ASP A 886 37.33 -29.33 5.93
N TYR A 887 37.28 -28.07 6.36
CA TYR A 887 36.83 -27.67 7.70
C TYR A 887 35.59 -26.81 7.60
N HIS A 888 34.61 -27.04 8.48
CA HIS A 888 33.35 -26.32 8.49
C HIS A 888 33.00 -25.91 9.92
N PHE A 889 32.42 -24.73 10.12
CA PHE A 889 31.79 -24.41 11.40
C PHE A 889 30.58 -25.32 11.65
N ASN A 890 30.19 -25.46 12.91
CA ASN A 890 28.99 -26.19 13.30
C ASN A 890 27.75 -25.67 12.54
N GLY A 891 26.97 -26.58 11.94
CA GLY A 891 25.79 -26.24 11.15
C GLY A 891 24.64 -25.60 11.93
N ASN A 892 24.70 -25.58 13.26
CA ASN A 892 23.71 -24.91 14.12
C ASN A 892 23.99 -23.41 14.32
N PHE A 893 25.16 -22.92 13.91
CA PHE A 893 25.52 -21.52 14.07
C PHE A 893 24.81 -20.66 13.02
N LYS A 894 24.15 -19.61 13.49
CA LYS A 894 23.48 -18.59 12.68
C LYS A 894 24.33 -17.33 12.64
N ASN A 895 24.98 -16.97 13.74
CA ASN A 895 25.83 -15.79 13.84
C ASN A 895 26.92 -15.93 14.92
N ALA A 896 27.69 -14.86 15.13
CA ALA A 896 28.80 -14.80 16.08
C ALA A 896 28.38 -15.07 17.54
N ASN A 897 27.13 -14.80 17.93
CA ASN A 897 26.66 -15.07 19.29
C ASN A 897 26.52 -16.58 19.54
N ASP A 898 26.11 -17.37 18.54
CA ASP A 898 26.09 -18.82 18.68
C ASP A 898 27.51 -19.37 18.85
N VAL A 899 28.49 -18.76 18.18
CA VAL A 899 29.91 -19.10 18.35
C VAL A 899 30.39 -18.75 19.76
N LYS A 900 30.07 -17.55 20.27
CA LYS A 900 30.38 -17.15 21.65
C LYS A 900 29.78 -18.11 22.67
N GLN A 901 28.48 -18.40 22.54
CA GLN A 901 27.79 -19.33 23.42
C GLN A 901 28.40 -20.74 23.35
N ALA A 902 28.79 -21.20 22.15
CA ALA A 902 29.44 -22.48 22.00
C ALA A 902 30.87 -22.51 22.60
N LEU A 903 31.61 -21.40 22.53
CA LEU A 903 32.91 -21.23 23.19
C LEU A 903 32.76 -21.25 24.72
N GLU A 904 31.74 -20.58 25.25
CA GLU A 904 31.40 -20.58 26.70
C GLU A 904 31.04 -21.99 27.21
N ASN A 905 30.41 -22.81 26.36
CA ASN A 905 30.00 -24.18 26.69
C ASN A 905 31.15 -25.22 26.59
N LEU A 906 32.37 -24.83 26.24
CA LEU A 906 33.52 -25.73 26.22
C LEU A 906 34.00 -26.07 27.64
N ASN A 907 33.45 -27.14 28.20
CA ASN A 907 33.62 -27.51 29.61
C ASN A 907 34.92 -28.27 29.97
N ALA A 908 35.69 -28.75 28.99
CA ALA A 908 36.91 -29.49 29.29
C ALA A 908 38.02 -28.51 29.74
N PRO A 909 38.74 -28.78 30.85
CA PRO A 909 39.77 -27.87 31.38
C PRO A 909 40.82 -27.43 30.34
N ALA A 910 41.15 -28.30 29.39
CA ALA A 910 42.10 -28.03 28.30
C ALA A 910 41.60 -26.96 27.29
N TYR A 911 40.29 -26.73 27.20
CA TYR A 911 39.71 -25.77 26.25
C TYR A 911 39.35 -24.43 26.89
N ILE A 912 39.03 -24.38 28.18
CA ILE A 912 38.54 -23.17 28.85
C ILE A 912 39.53 -22.00 28.70
N GLU A 913 40.82 -22.24 28.93
CA GLU A 913 41.85 -21.20 28.79
C GLU A 913 42.09 -20.79 27.33
N LEU A 914 42.06 -21.77 26.40
CA LEU A 914 42.20 -21.52 24.97
C LEU A 914 41.00 -20.75 24.39
N ALA A 915 39.79 -21.07 24.82
CA ALA A 915 38.56 -20.38 24.43
C ALA A 915 38.61 -18.91 24.84
N LYS A 916 38.98 -18.60 26.09
CA LYS A 916 39.15 -17.21 26.56
C LYS A 916 40.25 -16.45 25.80
N THR A 917 41.36 -17.12 25.49
CA THR A 917 42.51 -16.46 24.85
C THR A 917 42.32 -16.26 23.35
N GLU A 918 41.64 -17.19 22.66
CA GLU A 918 41.44 -17.16 21.20
C GLU A 918 40.02 -16.76 20.78
N GLU A 919 39.13 -16.36 21.69
CA GLU A 919 37.74 -15.96 21.37
C GLU A 919 37.69 -14.97 20.21
N SER A 920 38.37 -13.83 20.33
CA SER A 920 38.38 -12.79 19.29
C SER A 920 38.92 -13.31 17.95
N LYS A 921 39.88 -14.25 17.99
CA LYS A 921 40.44 -14.86 16.79
C LYS A 921 39.44 -15.80 16.10
N VAL A 922 38.74 -16.64 16.86
CA VAL A 922 37.71 -17.54 16.30
C VAL A 922 36.54 -16.74 15.74
N LEU A 923 36.12 -15.69 16.45
CA LEU A 923 35.07 -14.78 15.96
C LEU A 923 35.51 -14.06 14.67
N GLN A 924 36.78 -13.67 14.56
CA GLN A 924 37.30 -13.10 13.32
C GLN A 924 37.33 -14.13 12.17
N ILE A 925 37.74 -15.38 12.43
CA ILE A 925 37.68 -16.44 11.40
C ILE A 925 36.24 -16.69 10.94
N PHE A 926 35.28 -16.70 11.89
CA PHE A 926 33.86 -16.82 11.56
C PHE A 926 33.39 -15.64 10.70
N GLU A 927 33.77 -14.42 11.08
CA GLU A 927 33.49 -13.22 10.29
C GLU A 927 34.15 -13.26 8.90
N ASP A 928 35.38 -13.74 8.75
CA ASP A 928 36.05 -13.85 7.45
C ASP A 928 35.37 -14.87 6.52
N VAL A 929 34.77 -15.92 7.08
CA VAL A 929 34.02 -16.93 6.31
C VAL A 929 32.67 -16.40 5.84
N PHE A 930 31.93 -15.70 6.72
CA PHE A 930 30.54 -15.32 6.48
C PHE A 930 30.31 -13.84 6.10
N ASN A 931 31.27 -12.95 6.42
CA ASN A 931 31.24 -11.51 6.16
C ASN A 931 29.93 -10.85 6.63
N HIS A 932 29.53 -11.11 7.87
CA HIS A 932 28.27 -10.60 8.41
C HIS A 932 28.27 -9.08 8.59
N LYS A 933 29.42 -8.42 8.65
CA LYS A 933 29.50 -6.95 8.62
C LYS A 933 28.91 -6.34 7.33
N ALA A 934 28.97 -7.07 6.21
CA ALA A 934 28.37 -6.65 4.94
C ALA A 934 26.91 -7.10 4.80
N PHE A 935 26.33 -7.79 5.79
CA PHE A 935 24.94 -8.21 5.77
C PHE A 935 24.03 -7.03 6.05
N THR A 936 23.32 -6.58 5.02
CA THR A 936 22.40 -5.44 5.10
C THR A 936 20.99 -5.85 5.51
N GLY A 937 20.68 -7.16 5.50
CA GLY A 937 19.37 -7.70 5.84
C GLY A 937 18.99 -8.84 4.89
N ARG A 938 17.71 -9.26 4.95
CA ARG A 938 17.19 -10.35 4.10
C ARG A 938 17.27 -10.03 2.60
N SER A 939 17.28 -8.74 2.23
CA SER A 939 17.45 -8.18 0.87
C SER A 939 18.42 -8.96 -0.01
N GLY A 940 19.64 -9.17 0.48
CA GLY A 940 20.72 -9.86 -0.24
C GLY A 940 20.65 -11.38 -0.19
N THR A 941 19.62 -11.99 0.40
CA THR A 941 19.59 -13.43 0.73
C THR A 941 18.32 -14.18 0.30
N PHE A 942 17.42 -13.51 -0.41
CA PHE A 942 16.18 -14.10 -0.96
C PHE A 942 15.87 -13.56 -2.37
N TYR A 943 14.90 -14.16 -3.06
CA TYR A 943 14.69 -14.03 -4.51
C TYR A 943 13.28 -13.55 -4.93
N GLY A 944 12.55 -12.92 -4.02
CA GLY A 944 11.23 -12.34 -4.25
C GLY A 944 11.01 -11.11 -3.37
N TYR A 945 9.87 -10.44 -3.48
CA TYR A 945 9.60 -9.18 -2.78
C TYR A 945 10.66 -8.12 -3.09
N GLU A 946 11.36 -7.59 -2.09
CA GLU A 946 12.47 -6.66 -2.27
C GLU A 946 13.76 -7.36 -2.76
N GLY A 947 13.83 -8.69 -2.75
CA GLY A 947 15.05 -9.48 -2.92
C GLY A 947 15.75 -9.41 -4.28
N LEU A 948 16.80 -10.23 -4.42
CA LEU A 948 17.71 -10.22 -5.56
C LEU A 948 16.97 -10.45 -6.89
N GLY A 949 17.14 -9.51 -7.82
CA GLY A 949 16.56 -9.57 -9.17
C GLY A 949 15.09 -9.20 -9.25
N SER A 950 14.48 -8.79 -8.13
CA SER A 950 13.10 -8.34 -8.08
C SER A 950 13.00 -6.84 -8.32
N ILE A 951 12.08 -6.44 -9.20
CA ILE A 951 11.67 -5.05 -9.35
C ILE A 951 10.60 -4.77 -8.29
N TYR A 952 10.79 -3.72 -7.49
CA TYR A 952 9.80 -3.27 -6.53
C TYR A 952 9.15 -1.97 -7.01
N TRP A 953 7.94 -2.07 -7.55
CA TRP A 953 7.35 -1.06 -8.44
C TRP A 953 7.10 0.29 -7.77
N HIS A 954 6.86 0.31 -6.47
CA HIS A 954 6.70 1.58 -5.74
C HIS A 954 7.95 2.46 -5.86
N MET A 955 9.16 1.89 -5.78
CA MET A 955 10.38 2.68 -5.92
C MET A 955 10.61 3.17 -7.35
N VAL A 956 10.19 2.39 -8.35
CA VAL A 956 10.23 2.81 -9.76
C VAL A 956 9.26 3.96 -10.02
N SER A 957 8.04 3.92 -9.47
CA SER A 957 7.11 5.05 -9.61
C SER A 957 7.54 6.29 -8.82
N LYS A 958 8.27 6.13 -7.70
CA LYS A 958 8.95 7.27 -7.06
C LYS A 958 10.03 7.87 -7.96
N LEU A 959 10.80 7.03 -8.67
CA LEU A 959 11.76 7.50 -9.68
C LEU A 959 11.03 8.28 -10.78
N GLN A 960 9.93 7.74 -11.31
CA GLN A 960 9.12 8.42 -12.33
C GLN A 960 8.69 9.82 -11.87
N LEU A 961 8.18 9.94 -10.64
CA LEU A 961 7.76 11.23 -10.07
C LEU A 961 8.95 12.18 -9.90
N ALA A 962 10.10 11.69 -9.41
CA ALA A 962 11.31 12.51 -9.27
C ALA A 962 11.83 13.01 -10.64
N VAL A 963 11.83 12.15 -11.66
CA VAL A 963 12.24 12.51 -13.02
C VAL A 963 11.27 13.50 -13.65
N MET A 964 9.97 13.38 -13.37
CA MET A 964 8.97 14.37 -13.77
C MET A 964 9.28 15.75 -13.18
N GLU A 965 9.53 15.84 -11.86
CA GLU A 965 9.93 17.09 -11.20
C GLU A 965 11.20 17.69 -11.83
N VAL A 966 12.19 16.85 -12.19
CA VAL A 966 13.41 17.27 -12.89
C VAL A 966 13.12 17.79 -14.31
N CYS A 967 12.25 17.13 -15.06
CA CYS A 967 11.84 17.59 -16.39
C CYS A 967 11.16 18.96 -16.32
N GLN A 968 10.21 19.12 -15.39
CA GLN A 968 9.50 20.38 -15.18
C GLN A 968 10.45 21.50 -14.77
N LYS A 969 11.41 21.21 -13.89
CA LYS A 969 12.48 22.16 -13.54
C LYS A 969 13.32 22.56 -14.76
N ALA A 970 13.80 21.60 -15.56
CA ALA A 970 14.62 21.89 -16.73
C ALA A 970 13.87 22.75 -17.77
N ILE A 971 12.57 22.51 -17.95
CA ILE A 971 11.70 23.32 -18.81
C ILE A 971 11.53 24.74 -18.25
N ALA A 972 11.24 24.87 -16.95
CA ALA A 972 11.07 26.16 -16.29
C ALA A 972 12.35 27.02 -16.32
N ASP A 973 13.52 26.38 -16.17
CA ASP A 973 14.83 27.02 -16.21
C ASP A 973 15.31 27.37 -17.64
N ASN A 974 14.52 27.04 -18.67
CA ASN A 974 14.88 27.21 -20.08
C ASN A 974 16.22 26.53 -20.45
N GLU A 975 16.43 25.31 -19.96
CA GLU A 975 17.58 24.50 -20.37
C GLU A 975 17.56 24.22 -21.89
N SER A 976 18.72 23.81 -22.43
CA SER A 976 18.83 23.52 -23.86
C SER A 976 17.83 22.43 -24.30
N PRO A 977 17.30 22.49 -25.53
CA PRO A 977 16.38 21.46 -26.05
C PRO A 977 16.94 20.03 -25.97
N GLU A 978 18.26 19.86 -26.08
CA GLU A 978 18.92 18.57 -25.92
C GLU A 978 18.78 18.01 -24.49
N VAL A 979 19.06 18.83 -23.47
CA VAL A 979 18.93 18.41 -22.07
C VAL A 979 17.48 18.08 -21.73
N ILE A 980 16.54 18.94 -22.13
CA ILE A 980 15.11 18.71 -21.92
C ILE A 980 14.66 17.42 -22.64
N GLY A 981 15.03 17.25 -23.91
CA GLY A 981 14.67 16.08 -24.71
C GLY A 981 15.15 14.77 -24.07
N ARG A 982 16.41 14.72 -23.63
CA ARG A 982 16.99 13.51 -23.00
C ARG A 982 16.39 13.21 -21.63
N LEU A 983 16.03 14.23 -20.84
CA LEU A 983 15.29 14.02 -19.60
C LEU A 983 13.89 13.45 -19.86
N LEU A 984 13.19 13.96 -20.88
CA LEU A 984 11.90 13.43 -21.31
C LEU A 984 12.00 12.00 -21.83
N GLU A 985 13.07 11.65 -22.55
CA GLU A 985 13.34 10.26 -22.97
C GLU A 985 13.42 9.33 -21.75
N HIS A 986 14.20 9.69 -20.73
CA HIS A 986 14.25 8.92 -19.48
C HIS A 986 12.87 8.81 -18.81
N TYR A 987 12.11 9.91 -18.76
CA TYR A 987 10.77 9.93 -18.18
C TYR A 987 9.83 8.92 -18.87
N TYR A 988 9.68 9.01 -20.19
CA TYR A 988 8.78 8.13 -20.95
C TYR A 988 9.27 6.68 -20.94
N GLU A 989 10.58 6.47 -20.88
CA GLU A 989 11.15 5.13 -20.77
C GLU A 989 10.80 4.46 -19.44
N ILE A 990 10.95 5.19 -18.33
CA ILE A 990 10.57 4.72 -16.99
C ILE A 990 9.07 4.41 -16.96
N ASN A 991 8.25 5.29 -17.55
CA ASN A 991 6.81 5.11 -17.64
C ASN A 991 6.42 3.86 -18.44
N GLU A 992 7.06 3.60 -19.58
CA GLU A 992 6.87 2.37 -20.34
C GLU A 992 7.32 1.14 -19.54
N GLY A 993 8.40 1.28 -18.75
CA GLY A 993 8.89 0.27 -17.82
C GLY A 993 7.87 -0.16 -16.76
N ILE A 994 7.01 0.75 -16.27
CA ILE A 994 5.87 0.43 -15.37
C ILE A 994 4.96 -0.62 -16.00
N GLY A 995 4.80 -0.57 -17.32
CA GLY A 995 4.32 -1.71 -18.10
C GLY A 995 2.83 -1.74 -18.42
N VAL A 996 2.14 -0.60 -18.42
CA VAL A 996 0.71 -0.49 -18.80
C VAL A 996 0.46 -1.05 -20.22
N HIS A 997 1.44 -0.92 -21.12
CA HIS A 997 1.37 -1.37 -22.51
C HIS A 997 2.10 -2.69 -22.79
N LYS A 998 2.64 -3.35 -21.76
CA LYS A 998 3.24 -4.68 -21.91
C LYS A 998 2.17 -5.70 -22.28
N SER A 999 2.58 -6.76 -22.98
CA SER A 999 1.69 -7.92 -23.16
C SER A 999 1.35 -8.52 -21.78
N PRO A 1000 0.18 -9.16 -21.63
CA PRO A 1000 -0.17 -9.86 -20.39
C PRO A 1000 0.85 -10.92 -20.00
N GLU A 1001 1.47 -11.58 -20.97
CA GLU A 1001 2.50 -12.60 -20.72
C GLU A 1001 3.75 -11.99 -20.08
N LEU A 1002 4.23 -10.86 -20.59
CA LEU A 1002 5.40 -10.18 -20.05
C LEU A 1002 5.11 -9.53 -18.69
N TYR A 1003 3.95 -8.89 -18.55
CA TYR A 1003 3.50 -8.32 -17.27
C TYR A 1003 3.24 -9.42 -16.23
N GLY A 1004 2.66 -10.54 -16.67
CA GLY A 1004 2.22 -11.68 -15.89
C GLY A 1004 0.86 -11.52 -15.20
N ALA A 1005 0.05 -10.55 -15.62
CA ALA A 1005 -1.30 -10.28 -15.15
C ALA A 1005 -2.02 -9.31 -16.12
N PHE A 1006 -3.15 -8.72 -15.72
CA PHE A 1006 -3.71 -7.55 -16.40
C PHE A 1006 -2.79 -6.33 -16.19
N PRO A 1007 -2.21 -5.74 -17.26
CA PRO A 1007 -1.29 -4.60 -17.15
C PRO A 1007 -1.91 -3.34 -16.52
N THR A 1008 -3.23 -3.22 -16.58
CA THR A 1008 -3.98 -2.12 -15.96
C THR A 1008 -4.05 -2.21 -14.44
N ASP A 1009 -3.65 -3.33 -13.82
CA ASP A 1009 -3.70 -3.51 -12.35
C ASP A 1009 -2.33 -3.30 -11.71
N PRO A 1010 -2.21 -2.53 -10.62
CA PRO A 1010 -0.96 -2.38 -9.88
C PRO A 1010 -0.62 -3.63 -9.06
N TYR A 1011 0.69 -3.91 -8.96
CA TYR A 1011 1.27 -5.00 -8.18
C TYR A 1011 2.50 -4.48 -7.42
N SER A 1012 2.82 -5.04 -6.26
CA SER A 1012 3.97 -4.56 -5.47
C SER A 1012 5.32 -4.84 -6.13
N HIS A 1013 5.49 -6.04 -6.71
CA HIS A 1013 6.80 -6.43 -7.23
C HIS A 1013 6.72 -7.46 -8.38
N THR A 1014 7.81 -7.58 -9.13
CA THR A 1014 8.00 -8.61 -10.17
C THR A 1014 9.38 -9.27 -9.98
N PRO A 1015 9.43 -10.52 -9.46
CA PRO A 1015 10.70 -11.21 -9.22
C PRO A 1015 11.37 -11.64 -10.52
N ALA A 1016 12.60 -12.17 -10.43
CA ALA A 1016 13.35 -12.60 -11.62
C ALA A 1016 12.68 -13.74 -12.39
N GLY A 1017 11.97 -14.65 -11.70
CA GLY A 1017 11.42 -15.88 -12.27
C GLY A 1017 9.90 -15.95 -12.41
N LYS A 1018 9.18 -14.84 -12.19
CA LYS A 1018 7.71 -14.76 -12.33
C LYS A 1018 7.31 -13.39 -12.85
N GLY A 1019 6.07 -13.26 -13.31
CA GLY A 1019 5.44 -11.96 -13.55
C GLY A 1019 4.98 -11.26 -12.26
N ALA A 1020 4.13 -10.24 -12.40
CA ALA A 1020 3.66 -9.39 -11.32
C ALA A 1020 3.05 -10.16 -10.12
N GLN A 1021 3.42 -9.76 -8.90
CA GLN A 1021 3.03 -10.40 -7.64
C GLN A 1021 2.48 -9.37 -6.63
N GLN A 1022 1.52 -9.82 -5.82
CA GLN A 1022 0.79 -9.05 -4.82
C GLN A 1022 -0.09 -7.90 -5.40
N PRO A 1023 -1.34 -8.19 -5.80
CA PRO A 1023 -2.20 -7.23 -6.48
C PRO A 1023 -2.68 -6.08 -5.57
N GLY A 1024 -3.05 -4.96 -6.19
CA GLY A 1024 -3.91 -3.94 -5.61
C GLY A 1024 -3.21 -2.84 -4.80
N MET A 1025 -3.41 -2.84 -3.48
CA MET A 1025 -3.10 -1.72 -2.57
C MET A 1025 -1.60 -1.53 -2.27
N THR A 1026 -0.80 -1.27 -3.30
CA THR A 1026 0.61 -0.86 -3.21
C THR A 1026 0.73 0.67 -3.16
N GLY A 1027 1.73 1.20 -2.46
CA GLY A 1027 2.01 2.65 -2.43
C GLY A 1027 2.44 3.23 -3.79
N GLN A 1028 2.73 2.36 -4.78
CA GLN A 1028 2.99 2.75 -6.17
C GLN A 1028 1.91 3.69 -6.72
N VAL A 1029 0.64 3.38 -6.45
CA VAL A 1029 -0.50 4.04 -7.10
C VAL A 1029 -0.55 5.54 -6.82
N LYS A 1030 -0.13 5.98 -5.63
CA LYS A 1030 -0.14 7.40 -5.28
C LYS A 1030 0.90 8.18 -6.09
N GLU A 1031 2.05 7.56 -6.36
CA GLU A 1031 3.13 8.18 -7.14
C GLU A 1031 2.70 8.31 -8.62
N ASP A 1032 2.03 7.29 -9.14
CA ASP A 1032 1.50 7.28 -10.51
C ASP A 1032 0.35 8.31 -10.69
N ILE A 1033 -0.51 8.51 -9.68
CA ILE A 1033 -1.56 9.55 -9.70
C ILE A 1033 -0.91 10.94 -9.78
N LEU A 1034 0.06 11.24 -8.92
CA LEU A 1034 0.77 12.52 -8.91
C LEU A 1034 1.53 12.73 -10.23
N SER A 1035 2.16 11.67 -10.75
CA SER A 1035 2.83 11.70 -12.05
C SER A 1035 1.84 12.02 -13.17
N ARG A 1036 0.66 11.40 -13.15
CA ARG A 1036 -0.38 11.63 -14.16
C ARG A 1036 -0.88 13.08 -14.16
N PHE A 1037 -1.11 13.67 -12.99
CA PHE A 1037 -1.47 15.09 -12.91
C PHE A 1037 -0.34 16.00 -13.40
N GLY A 1038 0.92 15.65 -13.15
CA GLY A 1038 2.05 16.39 -13.70
C GLY A 1038 2.26 16.21 -15.21
N GLU A 1039 1.93 15.06 -15.80
CA GLU A 1039 1.88 14.88 -17.27
C GLU A 1039 0.79 15.75 -17.89
N LEU A 1040 -0.43 15.69 -17.33
CA LEU A 1040 -1.56 16.53 -17.70
C LEU A 1040 -1.26 18.01 -17.44
N GLY A 1041 -0.26 18.33 -16.63
CA GLY A 1041 0.19 19.69 -16.38
C GLY A 1041 -0.79 20.49 -15.53
N VAL A 1042 -1.54 19.87 -14.63
CA VAL A 1042 -2.45 20.58 -13.72
C VAL A 1042 -1.75 20.83 -12.39
N PHE A 1043 -1.60 22.10 -12.03
CA PHE A 1043 -0.84 22.52 -10.84
C PHE A 1043 -1.61 23.54 -10.02
N MET A 1044 -1.45 23.44 -8.70
CA MET A 1044 -1.72 24.54 -7.78
C MET A 1044 -0.43 25.31 -7.58
N LYS A 1045 -0.48 26.63 -7.71
CA LYS A 1045 0.66 27.51 -7.43
C LYS A 1045 0.16 28.86 -6.99
N GLU A 1046 0.67 29.37 -5.88
CA GLU A 1046 0.28 30.66 -5.31
C GLU A 1046 -1.26 30.81 -5.11
N GLY A 1047 -1.95 29.70 -4.83
CA GLY A 1047 -3.40 29.64 -4.70
C GLY A 1047 -4.17 29.73 -6.02
N LEU A 1048 -3.50 29.56 -7.17
CA LEU A 1048 -4.09 29.57 -8.50
C LEU A 1048 -4.05 28.17 -9.12
N LEU A 1049 -5.09 27.82 -9.89
CA LEU A 1049 -5.10 26.64 -10.74
C LEU A 1049 -4.49 26.96 -12.11
N ILE A 1050 -3.38 26.30 -12.43
CA ILE A 1050 -2.58 26.52 -13.64
C ILE A 1050 -2.56 25.25 -14.49
N PHE A 1051 -2.63 25.43 -15.81
CA PHE A 1051 -2.55 24.37 -16.80
C PHE A 1051 -1.30 24.55 -17.67
N ASN A 1052 -0.36 23.62 -17.58
CA ASN A 1052 0.93 23.63 -18.26
C ASN A 1052 1.32 22.21 -18.71
N PRO A 1053 0.66 21.63 -19.74
CA PRO A 1053 0.91 20.27 -20.24
C PRO A 1053 2.19 20.15 -21.08
N CYS A 1054 3.31 20.62 -20.52
CA CYS A 1054 4.60 20.64 -21.19
C CYS A 1054 5.24 19.24 -21.36
N MET A 1055 4.63 18.20 -20.80
CA MET A 1055 5.03 16.79 -20.92
C MET A 1055 3.93 15.90 -21.53
N LEU A 1056 2.77 16.46 -21.87
CA LEU A 1056 1.67 15.70 -22.44
C LEU A 1056 1.96 15.38 -23.91
N ARG A 1057 1.80 14.12 -24.30
CA ARG A 1057 2.00 13.69 -25.68
C ARG A 1057 0.77 13.99 -26.53
N LYS A 1058 0.99 14.31 -27.79
CA LYS A 1058 -0.11 14.57 -28.74
C LYS A 1058 -1.00 13.35 -28.96
N ASP A 1059 -0.44 12.15 -28.85
CA ASP A 1059 -1.15 10.89 -29.10
C ASP A 1059 -2.25 10.58 -28.07
N GLU A 1060 -2.31 11.28 -26.94
CA GLU A 1060 -3.37 11.12 -25.92
C GLU A 1060 -4.72 11.78 -26.29
N PHE A 1061 -4.72 12.67 -27.28
CA PHE A 1061 -5.94 13.34 -27.74
C PHE A 1061 -6.77 12.42 -28.62
N LEU A 1062 -8.10 12.49 -28.51
CA LEU A 1062 -9.02 11.62 -29.24
C LEU A 1062 -8.94 11.83 -30.76
N ASP A 1063 -8.94 10.73 -31.51
CA ASP A 1063 -9.01 10.74 -32.97
C ASP A 1063 -10.44 10.94 -33.52
N GLU A 1064 -11.45 10.67 -32.69
CA GLU A 1064 -12.88 10.78 -32.99
C GLU A 1064 -13.68 11.24 -31.77
N ALA A 1065 -14.88 11.78 -32.00
CA ALA A 1065 -15.72 12.25 -30.90
C ALA A 1065 -16.23 11.08 -30.05
N GLN A 1066 -16.16 11.21 -28.72
CA GLN A 1066 -16.63 10.22 -27.77
C GLN A 1066 -17.45 10.85 -26.64
N THR A 1067 -18.14 10.01 -25.88
CA THR A 1067 -18.97 10.42 -24.75
C THR A 1067 -18.25 10.12 -23.43
N PHE A 1068 -18.06 11.15 -22.61
CA PHE A 1068 -17.54 11.03 -21.26
C PHE A 1068 -18.68 11.03 -20.25
N ASN A 1069 -18.90 9.88 -19.61
CA ASN A 1069 -19.84 9.75 -18.49
C ASN A 1069 -19.07 10.00 -17.19
N TYR A 1070 -19.55 10.94 -16.37
CA TYR A 1070 -18.87 11.33 -15.13
C TYR A 1070 -19.85 11.63 -14.01
N ILE A 1071 -19.32 11.80 -12.80
CA ILE A 1071 -20.08 12.21 -11.62
C ILE A 1071 -19.68 13.64 -11.29
N ASN A 1072 -20.63 14.57 -11.33
CA ASN A 1072 -20.37 15.97 -11.01
C ASN A 1072 -20.12 16.17 -9.49
N VAL A 1073 -19.72 17.38 -9.10
CA VAL A 1073 -19.39 17.72 -7.71
C VAL A 1073 -20.55 17.48 -6.73
N ASN A 1074 -21.81 17.56 -7.19
CA ASN A 1074 -23.01 17.30 -6.39
C ASN A 1074 -23.36 15.81 -6.25
N GLY A 1075 -22.59 14.93 -6.92
CA GLY A 1075 -22.83 13.48 -6.90
C GLY A 1075 -23.78 12.97 -7.98
N ASP A 1076 -24.23 13.82 -8.90
CA ASP A 1076 -25.13 13.44 -9.98
C ASP A 1076 -24.37 12.90 -11.19
N GLU A 1077 -24.99 11.95 -11.89
CA GLU A 1077 -24.50 11.45 -13.17
C GLU A 1077 -24.68 12.53 -14.25
N SER A 1078 -23.63 12.75 -15.04
CA SER A 1078 -23.59 13.76 -16.08
C SER A 1078 -22.82 13.24 -17.30
N VAL A 1079 -23.07 13.87 -18.44
CA VAL A 1079 -22.52 13.45 -19.73
C VAL A 1079 -21.91 14.64 -20.44
N LEU A 1080 -20.68 14.47 -20.93
CA LEU A 1080 -19.97 15.45 -21.72
C LEU A 1080 -19.59 14.84 -23.08
N LYS A 1081 -19.89 15.56 -24.17
CA LYS A 1081 -19.39 15.19 -25.49
C LYS A 1081 -17.97 15.74 -25.65
N VAL A 1082 -17.02 14.86 -25.95
CA VAL A 1082 -15.62 15.19 -26.16
C VAL A 1082 -15.33 15.02 -27.65
N GLU A 1083 -14.93 16.10 -28.31
CA GLU A 1083 -14.74 16.10 -29.76
C GLU A 1083 -13.36 15.55 -30.15
N LYS A 1084 -13.16 15.32 -31.45
CA LYS A 1084 -11.83 15.02 -32.00
C LYS A 1084 -10.82 16.11 -31.60
N ASN A 1085 -9.57 15.70 -31.36
CA ASN A 1085 -8.47 16.55 -30.87
C ASN A 1085 -8.74 17.15 -29.48
N GLN A 1086 -9.58 16.49 -28.69
CA GLN A 1086 -9.79 16.79 -27.28
C GLN A 1086 -9.49 15.56 -26.42
N LEU A 1087 -9.25 15.79 -25.14
CA LEU A 1087 -9.29 14.79 -24.08
C LEU A 1087 -9.94 15.40 -22.84
N VAL A 1088 -10.37 14.57 -21.90
CA VAL A 1088 -10.96 15.03 -20.65
C VAL A 1088 -10.49 14.23 -19.45
N PHE A 1089 -10.32 14.91 -18.34
CA PHE A 1089 -10.09 14.34 -17.01
C PHE A 1089 -10.87 15.17 -15.99
N THR A 1090 -10.91 14.75 -14.74
CA THR A 1090 -11.45 15.58 -13.66
C THR A 1090 -10.35 16.07 -12.72
N TYR A 1091 -10.57 17.24 -12.13
CA TYR A 1091 -9.73 17.79 -11.05
C TYR A 1091 -10.62 18.44 -10.00
N CYS A 1092 -10.51 18.02 -8.74
CA CYS A 1092 -11.49 18.34 -7.68
C CYS A 1092 -12.93 17.99 -8.12
N GLN A 1093 -13.08 16.91 -8.90
CA GLN A 1093 -14.33 16.42 -9.50
C GLN A 1093 -14.96 17.35 -10.57
N VAL A 1094 -14.28 18.42 -10.97
CA VAL A 1094 -14.70 19.28 -12.10
C VAL A 1094 -14.08 18.74 -13.40
N PRO A 1095 -14.87 18.54 -14.48
CA PRO A 1095 -14.31 18.10 -15.76
C PRO A 1095 -13.46 19.21 -16.40
N VAL A 1096 -12.26 18.82 -16.82
CA VAL A 1096 -11.27 19.65 -17.53
C VAL A 1096 -11.04 19.06 -18.91
N VAL A 1097 -11.48 19.78 -19.94
CA VAL A 1097 -11.28 19.42 -21.35
C VAL A 1097 -10.06 20.13 -21.89
N TYR A 1098 -9.10 19.38 -22.42
CA TYR A 1098 -8.03 19.95 -23.22
C TYR A 1098 -8.40 19.88 -24.69
N ALA A 1099 -8.20 20.99 -25.42
CA ALA A 1099 -8.50 21.09 -26.84
C ALA A 1099 -7.30 21.64 -27.61
N ILE A 1100 -6.89 20.93 -28.66
CA ILE A 1100 -5.85 21.44 -29.57
C ILE A 1100 -6.40 22.65 -30.34
N SER A 1101 -5.67 23.76 -30.29
CA SER A 1101 -6.09 25.07 -30.79
C SER A 1101 -4.91 25.87 -31.37
N ASN A 1102 -5.20 27.01 -32.01
CA ASN A 1102 -4.18 27.95 -32.49
C ASN A 1102 -3.81 29.03 -31.44
N GLU A 1103 -4.51 29.07 -30.31
CA GLU A 1103 -4.36 30.06 -29.25
C GLU A 1103 -4.32 29.39 -27.88
N TYR A 1104 -3.67 30.06 -26.91
CA TYR A 1104 -3.72 29.67 -25.50
C TYR A 1104 -4.85 30.44 -24.84
N LYS A 1105 -5.83 29.74 -24.28
CA LYS A 1105 -6.91 30.35 -23.51
C LYS A 1105 -7.58 29.31 -22.62
N THR A 1106 -8.25 29.76 -21.57
CA THR A 1106 -9.09 28.92 -20.71
C THR A 1106 -10.51 29.49 -20.69
N ASN A 1107 -11.49 28.64 -20.96
CA ASN A 1107 -12.91 28.96 -20.85
C ASN A 1107 -13.51 28.19 -19.67
N VAL A 1108 -14.26 28.87 -18.83
CA VAL A 1108 -15.00 28.27 -17.71
C VAL A 1108 -16.48 28.42 -17.99
N LEU A 1109 -17.22 27.31 -17.95
CA LEU A 1109 -18.66 27.26 -17.99
C LEU A 1109 -19.17 27.07 -16.56
N PHE A 1110 -20.03 27.96 -16.10
CA PHE A 1110 -20.68 27.87 -14.80
C PHE A 1110 -22.04 27.19 -14.92
N ASN A 1111 -22.53 26.59 -13.83
CA ASN A 1111 -23.80 25.89 -13.79
C ASN A 1111 -25.03 26.79 -14.00
N ASP A 1112 -24.88 28.12 -13.89
CA ASP A 1112 -25.93 29.09 -14.25
C ASP A 1112 -25.97 29.41 -15.76
N GLY A 1113 -25.08 28.78 -16.56
CA GLY A 1113 -24.92 28.97 -17.99
C GLY A 1113 -24.03 30.15 -18.37
N SER A 1114 -23.51 30.92 -17.41
CA SER A 1114 -22.56 31.98 -17.67
C SER A 1114 -21.18 31.41 -18.06
N GLN A 1115 -20.39 32.22 -18.76
CA GLN A 1115 -19.05 31.84 -19.20
C GLN A 1115 -18.04 32.93 -18.87
N GLN A 1116 -16.84 32.50 -18.49
CA GLN A 1116 -15.68 33.37 -18.28
C GLN A 1116 -14.50 32.86 -19.10
N THR A 1117 -13.76 33.79 -19.70
CA THR A 1117 -12.60 33.47 -20.55
C THR A 1117 -11.37 34.16 -20.01
N PHE A 1118 -10.25 33.44 -20.02
CA PHE A 1118 -8.94 33.91 -19.63
C PHE A 1118 -7.98 33.76 -20.82
N ASP A 1119 -7.23 34.82 -21.15
CA ASP A 1119 -6.21 34.83 -22.22
C ASP A 1119 -4.90 34.15 -21.77
N GLN A 1120 -5.01 33.11 -20.95
CA GLN A 1120 -3.93 32.33 -20.37
C GLN A 1120 -4.39 30.90 -20.09
N MET A 1121 -3.47 29.97 -19.87
CA MET A 1121 -3.76 28.59 -19.46
C MET A 1121 -3.85 28.48 -17.94
N GLY A 1122 -4.81 29.17 -17.34
CA GLY A 1122 -4.96 29.22 -15.89
C GLY A 1122 -6.14 30.07 -15.48
N LEU A 1123 -6.50 29.97 -14.20
CA LEU A 1123 -7.65 30.66 -13.61
C LEU A 1123 -7.20 31.82 -12.72
N ASP A 1124 -8.11 32.77 -12.49
CA ASP A 1124 -7.93 33.74 -11.40
C ASP A 1124 -8.15 33.09 -10.02
N LYS A 1125 -7.90 33.84 -8.96
CA LYS A 1125 -7.99 33.34 -7.59
C LYS A 1125 -9.42 32.93 -7.21
N GLU A 1126 -10.41 33.78 -7.52
CA GLU A 1126 -11.81 33.50 -7.16
C GLU A 1126 -12.32 32.22 -7.84
N THR A 1127 -12.00 32.02 -9.12
CA THR A 1127 -12.42 30.84 -9.87
C THR A 1127 -11.65 29.60 -9.43
N SER A 1128 -10.36 29.72 -9.10
CA SER A 1128 -9.57 28.63 -8.50
C SER A 1128 -10.16 28.18 -7.16
N GLU A 1129 -10.53 29.13 -6.29
CA GLU A 1129 -11.16 28.85 -5.00
C GLU A 1129 -12.49 28.09 -5.16
N LYS A 1130 -13.30 28.37 -6.19
CA LYS A 1130 -14.54 27.61 -6.49
C LYS A 1130 -14.24 26.15 -6.83
N VAL A 1131 -13.16 25.87 -7.56
CA VAL A 1131 -12.70 24.49 -7.85
C VAL A 1131 -12.24 23.80 -6.56
N PHE A 1132 -11.33 24.43 -5.81
CA PHE A 1132 -10.72 23.81 -4.62
C PHE A 1132 -11.73 23.58 -3.49
N SER A 1133 -12.67 24.51 -3.31
CA SER A 1133 -13.76 24.42 -2.32
C SER A 1133 -14.89 23.50 -2.77
N ARG A 1134 -14.81 22.92 -3.98
CA ARG A 1134 -15.83 22.03 -4.56
C ARG A 1134 -17.22 22.67 -4.43
N SER A 1135 -17.33 23.96 -4.78
CA SER A 1135 -18.55 24.74 -4.53
C SER A 1135 -19.75 24.26 -5.36
N GLY A 1136 -19.48 23.53 -6.44
CA GLY A 1136 -20.50 23.15 -7.42
C GLY A 1136 -20.95 24.31 -8.30
N ASP A 1137 -20.18 25.40 -8.39
CA ASP A 1137 -20.51 26.53 -9.29
C ASP A 1137 -20.04 26.30 -10.73
N ILE A 1138 -18.93 25.57 -10.90
CA ILE A 1138 -18.29 25.34 -12.20
C ILE A 1138 -18.78 24.01 -12.79
N GLU A 1139 -19.32 24.09 -14.00
CA GLU A 1139 -19.77 22.93 -14.76
C GLU A 1139 -18.60 22.24 -15.47
N CYS A 1140 -17.76 23.02 -16.16
CA CYS A 1140 -16.68 22.51 -17.00
C CYS A 1140 -15.62 23.59 -17.27
N ILE A 1141 -14.36 23.15 -17.37
CA ILE A 1141 -13.23 24.00 -17.76
C ILE A 1141 -12.68 23.48 -19.09
N THR A 1142 -12.60 24.34 -20.11
CA THR A 1142 -11.97 24.01 -21.40
C THR A 1142 -10.67 24.80 -21.57
N VAL A 1143 -9.56 24.09 -21.69
CA VAL A 1143 -8.22 24.67 -21.88
C VAL A 1143 -7.79 24.44 -23.33
N HIS A 1144 -7.46 25.53 -24.01
CA HIS A 1144 -6.99 25.52 -25.38
C HIS A 1144 -5.46 25.54 -25.38
N VAL A 1145 -4.87 24.54 -26.01
CA VAL A 1145 -3.41 24.33 -26.04
C VAL A 1145 -2.95 24.27 -27.48
N LYS A 1146 -1.83 24.93 -27.80
CA LYS A 1146 -1.22 24.85 -29.13
C LYS A 1146 -0.56 23.51 -29.33
N GLU A 1147 -0.70 22.95 -30.53
CA GLU A 1147 -0.07 21.67 -30.90
C GLU A 1147 1.45 21.68 -30.67
N ALA A 1148 2.12 22.79 -30.98
CA ALA A 1148 3.58 22.93 -30.79
C ALA A 1148 4.04 22.91 -29.31
N PHE A 1149 3.11 22.95 -28.36
CA PHE A 1149 3.40 22.85 -26.92
C PHE A 1149 3.49 21.39 -26.45
N LEU A 1150 2.83 20.47 -27.15
CA LEU A 1150 2.74 19.05 -26.82
C LEU A 1150 4.00 18.29 -27.25
N LYS A 1151 4.16 17.07 -26.72
CA LYS A 1151 5.30 16.17 -27.01
C LYS A 1151 4.99 15.08 -28.03
#